data_AF-A0A8S1JEV6-F1
#
_entry.id   AF-A0A8S1JEV6-F1
#
_cell.length_a   1.000
_cell.length_b   1.000
_cell.length_c   1.000
_cell.angle_alpha   90.00
_cell.angle_beta   90.00
_cell.angle_gamma   90.00
#
_symmetry.space_group_name_H-M   'P 1'
#
loop_
_entity.id
_entity.type
_entity.pdbx_description
1 polymer ?
#
loop_
_entity_poly.entity_id
_entity_poly.type
_entity_poly.pdbx_seq_one_letter_code
_entity_poly.pdbx_strand_id
1 'polypeptide(L)'
;MGWVMSAFALGYALFQVPSGKLADRYGPRVVLSVVCLVWSAFTALTGVVRGLFAMIGLRFLFGMGEAGGYPTIARAFSSWLPMNERGIANSVSFSGGRLGAALAMPGVVWLIGQLGGWEQTFWFFGAVGIAFAALWFVLFRDTPEQHFAVSPEEREYIRANRQPKALPPVDAQPGDAAAAEATTFGTASQTDEEPSVRFADMLRSPNMIMLMVQYVAHNFTFFFTVTWFFPYLRDSYSLTQSQTGWYAALPLLCGVAGNWLAGITVDRLYSAGHWRLSRAIPAAAGFVFGAIGMSLCVNMTSPAAAVACMCVAIFGADMILSPSWSTCMDIGGKSAGAVSGAMNMVGNLGSFTTALAFPYLHEAMGSHEPFFYLAAGLNVAAVFIASSDDIMSQLKAAVIGTGYFSHFHFDAWQRISEVDVVACCDTDLLKAQAAADQFGVPQAYDNYQTMLDEHEVDFVDIVTRPDTHLTIVKEVASRGMAMICQKPLAPDMTQVHELLQTVRDAGVRFMVHENFRFQPWYREVHRLLEAGEIGDRLHTLTFRNRAGDGWGDDAYLARQPYFQTMKKFLIFEAGIHTIDTFRYLGGEIRRTWCVHRKLNPVIAGEDTALGIFEFDRGGMAVYDANRFNESTAENPRYTFGELLVEGNGGSIRLYDDARLAIQRLGEDERDHPYSPGTHGFAGDCVFATQKHFVDGLLQDQPFETDGDSYLKSIAVQEAMYHSDRMNVIDLTLTLKHGMRGVEFETKYTVAEHGWNARTLHLYSHCGTHMDSPVHFDAGEQTIDQISLNDCIGRAWVVDLTDIKPKTPITVSHLRKTESKVESGDALLLRTGWSQHIDRPDYYRDHFPPISRELAEWMVQRGVRMVGVEPPSVADVNDLAAVTEIHNVLLGAGIIIVEGLANLDRIRNSPCLFGALPLKVAAGDGAPCRAFVIEDWNDAAL
;
A
#
# COMPACT_ATOMS: atom_id res chain seq x y z
N MET A 1 1.24 58.36 -9.97
CA MET A 1 0.19 57.32 -9.82
C MET A 1 0.77 55.91 -9.93
N GLY A 2 1.52 55.57 -10.99
CA GLY A 2 2.10 54.23 -11.17
C GLY A 2 2.90 53.70 -9.98
N TRP A 3 3.73 54.51 -9.34
CA TRP A 3 4.46 54.13 -8.11
C TRP A 3 3.56 53.82 -6.90
N VAL A 4 2.41 54.49 -6.78
CA VAL A 4 1.46 54.25 -5.68
C VAL A 4 0.75 52.90 -5.87
N MET A 5 0.36 52.58 -7.11
CA MET A 5 -0.28 51.31 -7.47
C MET A 5 0.70 50.13 -7.40
N SER A 6 1.92 50.32 -7.90
CA SER A 6 2.97 49.28 -7.87
C SER A 6 3.48 49.00 -6.46
N ALA A 7 3.59 50.00 -5.58
CA ALA A 7 3.97 49.77 -4.18
C ALA A 7 3.02 48.79 -3.46
N PHE A 8 1.72 48.90 -3.72
CA PHE A 8 0.74 47.92 -3.24
C PHE A 8 0.99 46.53 -3.82
N ALA A 9 1.12 46.40 -5.15
CA ALA A 9 1.36 45.11 -5.81
C ALA A 9 2.66 44.44 -5.31
N LEU A 10 3.71 45.21 -5.04
CA LEU A 10 4.97 44.70 -4.50
C LEU A 10 4.83 44.18 -3.07
N GLY A 11 4.20 44.95 -2.18
CA GLY A 11 3.91 44.49 -0.81
C GLY A 11 3.03 43.25 -0.81
N TYR A 12 2.04 43.22 -1.70
CA TYR A 12 1.13 42.09 -1.88
C TYR A 12 1.86 40.83 -2.38
N ALA A 13 2.76 40.96 -3.35
CA ALA A 13 3.53 39.84 -3.89
C ALA A 13 4.46 39.21 -2.86
N LEU A 14 5.32 40.01 -2.21
CA LEU A 14 6.40 39.54 -1.34
C LEU A 14 5.89 38.78 -0.10
N PHE A 15 4.66 39.02 0.31
CA PHE A 15 4.10 38.45 1.54
C PHE A 15 3.06 37.33 1.33
N GLN A 16 2.83 36.88 0.08
CA GLN A 16 1.94 35.74 -0.19
C GLN A 16 2.44 34.45 0.46
N VAL A 17 3.71 34.07 0.24
CA VAL A 17 4.30 32.82 0.77
C VAL A 17 4.39 32.84 2.30
N PRO A 18 4.93 33.90 2.95
CA PRO A 18 4.92 33.99 4.41
C PRO A 18 3.51 33.87 4.99
N SER A 19 2.52 34.55 4.40
CA SER A 19 1.14 34.49 4.89
C SER A 19 0.48 33.13 4.66
N GLY A 20 0.76 32.48 3.52
CA GLY A 20 0.34 31.10 3.25
C GLY A 20 0.88 30.12 4.27
N LYS A 21 2.17 30.24 4.64
CA LYS A 21 2.77 29.43 5.71
C LYS A 21 2.13 29.69 7.07
N LEU A 22 1.75 30.92 7.36
CA LEU A 22 1.00 31.23 8.58
C LEU A 22 -0.36 30.54 8.56
N ALA A 23 -1.06 30.52 7.43
CA ALA A 23 -2.35 29.82 7.28
C ALA A 23 -2.20 28.30 7.43
N ASP A 24 -1.15 27.72 6.86
CA ASP A 24 -0.85 26.29 7.01
C ASP A 24 -0.57 25.91 8.47
N ARG A 25 0.12 26.79 9.22
CA ARG A 25 0.50 26.57 10.62
C ARG A 25 -0.60 26.86 11.64
N TYR A 26 -1.30 27.99 11.49
CA TYR A 26 -2.23 28.52 12.50
C TYR A 26 -3.70 28.36 12.12
N GLY A 27 -3.98 27.82 10.94
CA GLY A 27 -5.33 27.58 10.47
C GLY A 27 -5.96 28.80 9.78
N PRO A 28 -6.85 28.58 8.78
CA PRO A 28 -7.52 29.66 8.07
C PRO A 28 -8.38 30.59 8.92
N ARG A 29 -8.99 30.08 9.99
CA ARG A 29 -9.89 30.84 10.87
C ARG A 29 -9.19 32.05 11.46
N VAL A 30 -8.04 31.83 12.11
CA VAL A 30 -7.29 32.89 12.80
C VAL A 30 -6.61 33.80 11.78
N VAL A 31 -5.95 33.20 10.79
CA VAL A 31 -5.12 33.96 9.85
C VAL A 31 -5.97 34.87 8.97
N LEU A 32 -7.11 34.40 8.44
CA LEU A 32 -7.97 35.24 7.62
C LEU A 32 -8.62 36.36 8.44
N SER A 33 -8.98 36.12 9.71
CA SER A 33 -9.45 37.19 10.61
C SER A 33 -8.39 38.27 10.81
N VAL A 34 -7.13 37.89 11.06
CA VAL A 34 -6.03 38.85 11.22
C VAL A 34 -5.79 39.63 9.92
N VAL A 35 -5.75 38.95 8.78
CA VAL A 35 -5.62 39.57 7.45
C VAL A 35 -6.72 40.60 7.23
N CYS A 36 -8.00 40.24 7.46
CA CYS A 36 -9.13 41.16 7.31
C CYS A 36 -9.03 42.36 8.27
N LEU A 37 -8.60 42.18 9.52
CA LEU A 37 -8.43 43.29 10.46
C LEU A 37 -7.31 44.25 10.02
N VAL A 38 -6.16 43.72 9.64
CA VAL A 38 -5.00 44.51 9.20
C VAL A 38 -5.32 45.26 7.90
N TRP A 39 -5.93 44.58 6.93
CA TRP A 39 -6.42 45.18 5.69
C TRP A 39 -7.44 46.30 5.96
N SER A 40 -8.39 46.08 6.86
CA SER A 40 -9.40 47.08 7.21
C SER A 40 -8.80 48.32 7.89
N ALA A 41 -7.81 48.12 8.76
CA ALA A 41 -7.08 49.20 9.41
C ALA A 41 -6.32 50.05 8.39
N PHE A 42 -5.58 49.43 7.46
CA PHE A 42 -4.88 50.18 6.40
C PHE A 42 -5.83 50.86 5.42
N THR A 43 -7.02 50.28 5.17
CA THR A 43 -8.09 50.94 4.41
C THR A 43 -8.50 52.24 5.09
N ALA A 44 -8.83 52.21 6.39
CA ALA A 44 -9.21 53.41 7.13
C ALA A 44 -8.08 54.46 7.22
N LEU A 45 -6.83 54.00 7.42
CA LEU A 45 -5.65 54.87 7.46
C LEU A 45 -5.39 55.59 6.13
N THR A 46 -5.82 55.03 5.00
CA THR A 46 -5.68 55.68 3.70
C THR A 46 -6.41 57.01 3.62
N GLY A 47 -7.55 57.15 4.32
CA GLY A 47 -8.32 58.39 4.37
C GLY A 47 -7.66 59.54 5.15
N VAL A 48 -6.58 59.29 5.89
CA VAL A 48 -5.89 60.32 6.71
C VAL A 48 -4.46 60.62 6.25
N VAL A 49 -3.90 59.82 5.34
CA VAL A 49 -2.52 60.01 4.87
C VAL A 49 -2.39 61.25 3.99
N ARG A 50 -1.34 62.04 4.28
CA ARG A 50 -0.97 63.22 3.50
C ARG A 50 0.46 63.07 2.97
N GLY A 51 0.64 63.37 1.69
CA GLY A 51 1.94 63.34 1.02
C GLY A 51 2.23 62.04 0.26
N LEU A 52 2.98 62.16 -0.83
CA LEU A 52 3.23 61.08 -1.79
C LEU A 52 4.00 59.90 -1.17
N PHE A 53 5.11 60.17 -0.47
CA PHE A 53 5.94 59.11 0.12
C PHE A 53 5.22 58.35 1.24
N ALA A 54 4.44 59.05 2.06
CA ALA A 54 3.59 58.42 3.07
C ALA A 54 2.51 57.54 2.43
N MET A 55 1.92 57.98 1.30
CA MET A 55 0.96 57.18 0.53
C MET A 55 1.60 55.93 -0.09
N ILE A 56 2.82 56.03 -0.61
CA ILE A 56 3.58 54.88 -1.14
C ILE A 56 3.87 53.87 -0.02
N GLY A 57 4.37 54.35 1.12
CA GLY A 57 4.64 53.50 2.29
C GLY A 57 3.38 52.82 2.81
N LEU A 58 2.27 53.56 2.96
CA LEU A 58 0.99 53.00 3.38
C LEU A 58 0.48 51.96 2.38
N ARG A 59 0.58 52.21 1.07
CA ARG A 59 0.15 51.24 0.04
C ARG A 59 0.96 49.96 0.07
N PHE A 60 2.27 50.03 0.31
CA PHE A 60 3.09 48.83 0.51
C PHE A 60 2.64 48.02 1.72
N LEU A 61 2.43 48.69 2.87
CA LEU A 61 1.95 48.03 4.09
C LEU A 61 0.53 47.46 3.92
N PHE A 62 -0.32 48.16 3.17
CA PHE A 62 -1.64 47.67 2.80
C PHE A 62 -1.50 46.36 2.00
N GLY A 63 -0.70 46.36 0.92
CA GLY A 63 -0.49 45.15 0.12
C GLY A 63 0.05 43.99 0.96
N MET A 64 1.02 44.27 1.84
CA MET A 64 1.55 43.29 2.81
C MET A 64 0.43 42.72 3.71
N GLY A 65 -0.46 43.58 4.22
CA GLY A 65 -1.58 43.17 5.08
C GLY A 65 -2.64 42.33 4.38
N GLU A 66 -2.87 42.55 3.08
CA GLU A 66 -3.87 41.84 2.28
C GLU A 66 -3.36 40.52 1.68
N ALA A 67 -2.03 40.35 1.56
CA ALA A 67 -1.39 39.24 0.86
C ALA A 67 -1.86 37.84 1.29
N GLY A 68 -2.26 37.67 2.55
CA GLY A 68 -2.71 36.39 3.09
C GLY A 68 -4.10 35.95 2.65
N GLY A 69 -4.92 36.81 2.03
CA GLY A 69 -6.33 36.51 1.75
C GLY A 69 -6.55 35.21 0.97
N TYR A 70 -6.11 35.17 -0.29
CA TYR A 70 -6.32 34.00 -1.15
C TYR A 70 -5.53 32.75 -0.75
N PRO A 71 -4.24 32.82 -0.32
CA PRO A 71 -3.53 31.65 0.20
C PRO A 71 -4.25 30.99 1.38
N THR A 72 -4.84 31.80 2.25
CA THR A 72 -5.61 31.30 3.40
C THR A 72 -6.91 30.62 2.97
N ILE A 73 -7.59 31.17 1.96
CA ILE A 73 -8.78 30.54 1.36
C ILE A 73 -8.42 29.20 0.70
N ALA A 74 -7.31 29.13 -0.04
CA ALA A 74 -6.85 27.87 -0.63
C ALA A 74 -6.59 26.80 0.45
N ARG A 75 -5.98 27.19 1.58
CA ARG A 75 -5.81 26.29 2.71
C ARG A 75 -7.16 25.87 3.33
N ALA A 76 -8.13 26.77 3.43
CA ALA A 76 -9.48 26.44 3.86
C ALA A 76 -10.14 25.40 2.94
N PHE A 77 -10.11 25.63 1.63
CA PHE A 77 -10.67 24.72 0.62
C PHE A 77 -10.01 23.35 0.64
N SER A 78 -8.69 23.26 0.80
CA SER A 78 -8.01 21.97 0.94
C SER A 78 -8.48 21.13 2.13
N SER A 79 -9.01 21.78 3.19
CA SER A 79 -9.47 21.10 4.41
C SER A 79 -10.98 20.77 4.38
N TRP A 80 -11.74 21.54 3.61
CA TRP A 80 -13.21 21.54 3.63
C TRP A 80 -13.85 20.89 2.42
N LEU A 81 -13.17 20.81 1.28
CA LEU A 81 -13.80 20.43 0.02
C LEU A 81 -13.26 19.11 -0.55
N PRO A 82 -14.15 18.24 -1.06
CA PRO A 82 -13.79 17.12 -1.92
C PRO A 82 -12.97 17.56 -3.14
N MET A 83 -12.11 16.67 -3.65
CA MET A 83 -11.24 16.97 -4.80
C MET A 83 -12.01 17.38 -6.06
N ASN A 84 -13.18 16.77 -6.29
CA ASN A 84 -14.06 16.99 -7.44
C ASN A 84 -14.95 18.24 -7.35
N GLU A 85 -14.85 19.03 -6.28
CA GLU A 85 -15.65 20.25 -6.06
C GLU A 85 -14.78 21.52 -5.91
N ARG A 86 -13.45 21.36 -5.99
CA ARG A 86 -12.49 22.47 -5.82
C ARG A 86 -12.60 23.50 -6.94
N GLY A 87 -12.95 23.07 -8.15
CA GLY A 87 -13.04 23.94 -9.32
C GLY A 87 -14.09 25.02 -9.14
N ILE A 88 -15.33 24.61 -8.85
CA ILE A 88 -16.46 25.52 -8.67
C ILE A 88 -16.31 26.38 -7.41
N ALA A 89 -15.75 25.84 -6.33
CA ALA A 89 -15.56 26.59 -5.10
C ALA A 89 -14.54 27.74 -5.25
N ASN A 90 -13.42 27.49 -5.96
CA ASN A 90 -12.52 28.55 -6.38
C ASN A 90 -13.27 29.59 -7.20
N SER A 91 -14.09 29.15 -8.17
CA SER A 91 -14.83 30.06 -9.02
C SER A 91 -15.77 30.98 -8.23
N VAL A 92 -16.54 30.43 -7.30
CA VAL A 92 -17.43 31.21 -6.43
C VAL A 92 -16.63 32.24 -5.60
N SER A 93 -15.49 31.83 -5.03
CA SER A 93 -14.65 32.71 -4.23
C SER A 93 -14.10 33.89 -5.04
N PHE A 94 -13.50 33.62 -6.20
CA PHE A 94 -12.94 34.66 -7.04
C PHE A 94 -14.00 35.60 -7.62
N SER A 95 -15.21 35.10 -7.90
CA SER A 95 -16.33 35.94 -8.32
C SER A 95 -16.67 37.04 -7.32
N GLY A 96 -16.51 36.79 -6.01
CA GLY A 96 -16.72 37.80 -4.97
C GLY A 96 -15.84 39.04 -5.17
N GLY A 97 -14.55 38.84 -5.48
CA GLY A 97 -13.62 39.94 -5.75
C GLY A 97 -13.97 40.75 -7.00
N ARG A 98 -14.42 40.08 -8.08
CA ARG A 98 -14.80 40.74 -9.34
C ARG A 98 -16.11 41.51 -9.19
N LEU A 99 -17.11 40.91 -8.57
CA LEU A 99 -18.39 41.57 -8.28
C LEU A 99 -18.19 42.77 -7.35
N GLY A 100 -17.38 42.61 -6.31
CA GLY A 100 -17.02 43.71 -5.41
C GLY A 100 -16.37 44.88 -6.15
N ALA A 101 -15.38 44.62 -7.01
CA ALA A 101 -14.72 45.64 -7.83
C ALA A 101 -15.69 46.30 -8.84
N ALA A 102 -16.54 45.52 -9.51
CA ALA A 102 -17.54 46.04 -10.44
C ALA A 102 -18.57 46.96 -9.76
N LEU A 103 -19.02 46.60 -8.56
CA LEU A 103 -19.95 47.40 -7.75
C LEU A 103 -19.28 48.62 -7.12
N ALA A 104 -18.00 48.51 -6.75
CA ALA A 104 -17.25 49.60 -6.15
C ALA A 104 -17.10 50.79 -7.11
N MET A 105 -16.94 50.55 -8.42
CA MET A 105 -16.76 51.61 -9.42
C MET A 105 -17.88 52.68 -9.38
N PRO A 106 -19.18 52.34 -9.51
CA PRO A 106 -20.26 53.30 -9.31
C PRO A 106 -20.60 53.55 -7.83
N GLY A 107 -20.46 52.54 -6.97
CA GLY A 107 -20.89 52.60 -5.57
C GLY A 107 -20.07 53.58 -4.72
N VAL A 108 -18.74 53.64 -4.93
CA VAL A 108 -17.86 54.58 -4.23
C VAL A 108 -18.19 56.01 -4.60
N VAL A 109 -18.45 56.30 -5.89
CA VAL A 109 -18.84 57.64 -6.35
C VAL A 109 -20.13 58.11 -5.66
N TRP A 110 -21.13 57.23 -5.56
CA TRP A 110 -22.36 57.51 -4.83
C TRP A 110 -22.10 57.75 -3.33
N LEU A 111 -21.28 56.91 -2.70
CA LEU A 111 -21.00 56.96 -1.27
C LEU A 111 -20.26 58.24 -0.86
N ILE A 112 -19.33 58.72 -1.69
CA ILE A 112 -18.64 60.01 -1.50
C ILE A 112 -19.67 61.15 -1.42
N GLY A 113 -20.67 61.14 -2.30
CA GLY A 113 -21.73 62.14 -2.32
C GLY A 113 -22.63 62.11 -1.07
N GLN A 114 -22.83 60.94 -0.47
CA GLN A 114 -23.68 60.77 0.72
C GLN A 114 -22.92 61.03 2.03
N LEU A 115 -21.65 60.62 2.13
CA LEU A 115 -20.85 60.72 3.36
C LEU A 115 -20.11 62.06 3.51
N GLY A 116 -20.24 62.97 2.53
CA GLY A 116 -19.68 64.31 2.60
C GLY A 116 -18.18 64.40 2.30
N GLY A 117 -17.59 63.37 1.68
CA GLY A 117 -16.18 63.36 1.30
C GLY A 117 -15.63 61.96 0.97
N TRP A 118 -14.41 61.94 0.42
CA TRP A 118 -13.75 60.70 0.01
C TRP A 118 -13.03 60.02 1.18
N GLU A 119 -12.63 60.78 2.19
CA GLU A 119 -11.97 60.29 3.40
C GLU A 119 -12.92 59.40 4.23
N GLN A 120 -14.17 59.82 4.39
CA GLN A 120 -15.20 59.08 5.15
C GLN A 120 -15.54 57.74 4.50
N THR A 121 -15.41 57.64 3.18
CA THR A 121 -15.64 56.41 2.43
C THR A 121 -14.63 55.32 2.84
N PHE A 122 -13.37 55.69 3.10
CA PHE A 122 -12.36 54.75 3.59
C PHE A 122 -12.66 54.25 5.01
N TRP A 123 -13.17 55.12 5.90
CA TRP A 123 -13.57 54.72 7.26
C TRP A 123 -14.77 53.77 7.25
N PHE A 124 -15.75 54.02 6.36
CA PHE A 124 -16.89 53.14 6.17
C PHE A 124 -16.45 51.72 5.77
N PHE A 125 -15.61 51.59 4.75
CA PHE A 125 -15.13 50.27 4.32
C PHE A 125 -14.24 49.59 5.37
N GLY A 126 -13.43 50.36 6.10
CA GLY A 126 -12.67 49.82 7.24
C GLY A 126 -13.57 49.24 8.32
N ALA A 127 -14.67 49.91 8.67
CA ALA A 127 -15.63 49.41 9.66
C ALA A 127 -16.34 48.12 9.18
N VAL A 128 -16.75 48.08 7.90
CA VAL A 128 -17.37 46.90 7.29
C VAL A 128 -16.43 45.69 7.32
N GLY A 129 -15.15 45.87 7.00
CA GLY A 129 -14.17 44.79 7.02
C GLY A 129 -13.86 44.28 8.44
N ILE A 130 -13.83 45.15 9.45
CA ILE A 130 -13.70 44.75 10.87
C ILE A 130 -14.91 43.91 11.30
N ALA A 131 -16.13 44.35 10.95
CA ALA A 131 -17.34 43.59 11.24
C ALA A 131 -17.33 42.21 10.57
N PHE A 132 -16.87 42.12 9.32
CA PHE A 132 -16.69 40.86 8.62
C PHE A 132 -15.65 39.95 9.30
N ALA A 133 -14.52 40.49 9.75
CA ALA A 133 -13.48 39.73 10.44
C ALA A 133 -14.00 39.08 11.75
N ALA A 134 -14.85 39.81 12.48
CA ALA A 134 -15.53 39.29 13.68
C ALA A 134 -16.53 38.18 13.31
N LEU A 135 -17.34 38.39 12.26
CA LEU A 135 -18.30 37.40 11.79
C LEU A 135 -17.61 36.09 11.34
N TRP A 136 -16.53 36.20 10.56
CA TRP A 136 -15.71 35.07 10.15
C TRP A 136 -15.15 34.30 11.35
N PHE A 137 -14.57 35.00 12.33
CA PHE A 137 -13.98 34.37 13.50
C PHE A 137 -15.01 33.58 14.32
N VAL A 138 -16.25 34.08 14.40
CA VAL A 138 -17.35 33.46 15.14
C VAL A 138 -17.91 32.25 14.38
N LEU A 139 -18.15 32.38 13.07
CA LEU A 139 -18.82 31.36 12.28
C LEU A 139 -17.88 30.27 11.76
N PHE A 140 -16.73 30.62 11.20
CA PHE A 140 -15.87 29.66 10.49
C PHE A 140 -15.06 28.78 11.45
N ARG A 141 -14.79 27.53 11.05
CA ARG A 141 -13.94 26.57 11.77
C ARG A 141 -12.91 25.97 10.81
N ASP A 142 -11.74 25.59 11.30
CA ASP A 142 -10.65 25.17 10.43
C ASP A 142 -10.92 23.83 9.74
N THR A 143 -11.73 22.97 10.37
CA THR A 143 -12.13 21.68 9.81
C THR A 143 -13.64 21.44 9.95
N PRO A 144 -14.26 20.65 9.04
CA PRO A 144 -15.69 20.35 9.09
C PRO A 144 -16.11 19.60 10.36
N GLU A 145 -15.20 18.84 10.98
CA GLU A 145 -15.44 18.11 12.23
C GLU A 145 -15.69 19.05 13.42
N GLN A 146 -15.07 20.23 13.40
CA GLN A 146 -15.20 21.24 14.45
C GLN A 146 -16.45 22.12 14.27
N HIS A 147 -17.11 22.04 13.11
CA HIS A 147 -18.19 22.93 12.75
C HIS A 147 -19.55 22.37 13.18
N PHE A 148 -20.33 23.20 13.90
CA PHE A 148 -21.57 22.79 14.57
C PHE A 148 -22.71 22.43 13.60
N ALA A 149 -22.67 22.93 12.36
CA ALA A 149 -23.75 22.76 11.39
C ALA A 149 -23.51 21.66 10.34
N VAL A 150 -22.34 21.00 10.33
CA VAL A 150 -22.04 19.95 9.34
C VAL A 150 -22.59 18.62 9.85
N SER A 151 -23.39 17.94 9.04
CA SER A 151 -24.01 16.67 9.43
C SER A 151 -22.97 15.53 9.49
N PRO A 152 -23.24 14.43 10.23
CA PRO A 152 -22.35 13.27 10.23
C PRO A 152 -22.10 12.71 8.83
N GLU A 153 -23.13 12.63 7.98
CA GLU A 153 -23.05 12.11 6.61
C GLU A 153 -22.16 12.99 5.72
N GLU A 154 -22.34 14.31 5.81
CA GLU A 154 -21.53 15.27 5.05
C GLU A 154 -20.07 15.26 5.53
N ARG A 155 -19.83 15.14 6.84
CA ARG A 155 -18.47 15.01 7.39
C ARG A 155 -17.76 13.77 6.85
N GLU A 156 -18.47 12.65 6.76
CA GLU A 156 -17.92 11.41 6.23
C GLU A 156 -17.65 11.50 4.73
N TYR A 157 -18.60 12.06 3.96
CA TYR A 157 -18.41 12.32 2.53
C TYR A 157 -17.18 13.19 2.26
N ILE A 158 -17.05 14.31 2.97
CA ILE A 158 -15.89 15.21 2.85
C ILE A 158 -14.62 14.46 3.25
N ARG A 159 -14.63 13.70 4.35
CA ARG A 159 -13.45 12.93 4.81
C ARG A 159 -12.99 11.90 3.78
N ALA A 160 -13.91 11.18 3.16
CA ALA A 160 -13.60 10.15 2.16
C ALA A 160 -13.04 10.74 0.85
N ASN A 161 -13.39 11.97 0.51
CA ASN A 161 -13.12 12.55 -0.82
C ASN A 161 -12.21 13.79 -0.84
N ARG A 162 -11.76 14.33 0.30
CA ARG A 162 -10.95 15.57 0.36
C ARG A 162 -9.45 15.39 0.12
N GLN A 163 -8.90 14.20 0.35
CA GLN A 163 -7.52 13.77 0.03
C GLN A 163 -7.32 12.28 0.40
N PRO A 164 -6.53 11.49 -0.35
CA PRO A 164 -6.21 10.11 0.03
C PRO A 164 -5.58 10.08 1.42
N LYS A 165 -6.07 9.21 2.32
CA LYS A 165 -5.35 8.89 3.56
C LYS A 165 -3.98 8.35 3.14
N ALA A 166 -2.89 8.92 3.67
CA ALA A 166 -1.69 8.13 3.86
C ALA A 166 -2.10 6.94 4.73
N LEU A 167 -1.89 5.72 4.24
CA LEU A 167 -2.15 4.53 5.05
C LEU A 167 -1.27 4.62 6.31
N PRO A 168 -1.76 4.19 7.48
CA PRO A 168 -0.93 4.17 8.69
C PRO A 168 0.32 3.31 8.45
N PRO A 169 1.47 3.65 9.07
CA PRO A 169 2.69 2.86 8.96
C PRO A 169 2.43 1.39 9.29
N VAL A 170 3.08 0.51 8.53
CA VAL A 170 2.94 -0.96 8.57
C VAL A 170 3.22 -1.57 9.95
N ASP A 171 3.83 -0.82 10.87
CA ASP A 171 4.25 -1.28 12.19
C ASP A 171 3.32 -0.85 13.35
N ALA A 172 2.20 -0.18 13.09
CA ALA A 172 1.29 0.24 14.16
C ALA A 172 0.48 -0.97 14.70
N GLN A 173 0.70 -1.32 15.97
CA GLN A 173 -0.05 -2.37 16.66
C GLN A 173 -1.55 -2.00 16.76
N PRO A 174 -2.49 -2.97 16.75
CA PRO A 174 -3.94 -2.71 16.80
C PRO A 174 -4.42 -1.93 18.05
N GLY A 175 -3.58 -1.80 19.09
CA GLY A 175 -3.85 -0.96 20.26
C GLY A 175 -3.54 0.53 20.06
N ASP A 176 -2.62 0.87 19.15
CA ASP A 176 -2.17 2.25 18.94
C ASP A 176 -3.12 3.04 18.05
N ALA A 177 -3.82 2.37 17.12
CA ALA A 177 -4.87 2.98 16.30
C ALA A 177 -6.10 3.37 17.14
N ALA A 178 -6.51 2.51 18.07
CA ALA A 178 -7.61 2.79 19.00
C ALA A 178 -7.22 3.80 20.10
N ALA A 179 -5.95 3.80 20.54
CA ALA A 179 -5.42 4.79 21.49
C ALA A 179 -5.24 6.19 20.84
N ALA A 180 -4.93 6.25 19.54
CA ALA A 180 -4.90 7.49 18.77
C ALA A 180 -6.30 8.09 18.54
N GLU A 181 -7.33 7.25 18.41
CA GLU A 181 -8.72 7.70 18.33
C GLU A 181 -9.32 8.12 19.68
N ALA A 182 -8.85 7.55 20.80
CA ALA A 182 -9.40 7.81 22.13
C ALA A 182 -8.77 9.00 22.89
N THR A 183 -7.66 9.60 22.42
CA THR A 183 -6.93 10.66 23.14
C THR A 183 -7.13 12.08 22.62
N THR A 184 -8.01 12.33 21.65
CA THR A 184 -8.24 13.69 21.10
C THR A 184 -9.40 14.46 21.74
N PHE A 185 -9.58 14.33 23.06
CA PHE A 185 -10.27 15.31 23.89
C PHE A 185 -9.37 15.78 25.05
N GLY A 186 -8.28 16.46 24.72
CA GLY A 186 -7.43 17.10 25.73
C GLY A 186 -6.06 17.49 25.19
N THR A 187 -5.87 18.81 24.96
CA THR A 187 -4.57 19.50 24.85
C THR A 187 -3.43 18.74 24.16
N ALA A 188 -3.37 18.83 22.83
CA ALA A 188 -2.23 18.37 22.04
C ALA A 188 -0.93 19.08 22.49
N SER A 189 0.06 18.30 22.94
CA SER A 189 1.45 18.73 22.96
C SER A 189 2.03 18.61 21.55
N GLN A 190 2.43 19.75 21.00
CA GLN A 190 3.22 19.91 19.78
C GLN A 190 4.55 19.16 19.90
N THR A 191 4.89 18.21 19.01
CA THR A 191 6.31 17.96 18.65
C THR A 191 6.59 17.22 17.33
N ASP A 192 5.66 16.52 16.69
CA ASP A 192 5.98 15.83 15.41
C ASP A 192 5.50 16.65 14.20
N GLU A 193 6.23 17.72 13.86
CA GLU A 193 6.01 18.48 12.62
C GLU A 193 6.58 17.69 11.42
N GLU A 194 5.70 17.06 10.62
CA GLU A 194 6.00 16.66 9.24
C GLU A 194 6.65 17.83 8.48
N PRO A 195 7.67 17.58 7.61
CA PRO A 195 8.42 18.65 6.97
C PRO A 195 7.55 19.49 6.01
N SER A 196 7.36 20.77 6.33
CA SER A 196 6.67 21.74 5.46
C SER A 196 7.40 21.94 4.13
N VAL A 197 6.67 22.01 3.01
CA VAL A 197 7.24 22.26 1.67
C VAL A 197 7.99 23.60 1.65
N ARG A 198 9.27 23.60 1.27
CA ARG A 198 10.08 24.82 1.23
C ARG A 198 9.91 25.50 -0.13
N PHE A 199 9.97 26.83 -0.13
CA PHE A 199 9.89 27.61 -1.38
C PHE A 199 11.00 27.24 -2.37
N ALA A 200 12.19 26.89 -1.86
CA ALA A 200 13.30 26.41 -2.68
C ALA A 200 12.99 25.11 -3.43
N ASP A 201 12.16 24.23 -2.85
CA ASP A 201 11.77 22.97 -3.50
C ASP A 201 10.78 23.24 -4.64
N MET A 202 9.88 24.22 -4.46
CA MET A 202 8.96 24.67 -5.51
C MET A 202 9.70 25.27 -6.72
N LEU A 203 10.82 25.97 -6.49
CA LEU A 203 11.67 26.51 -7.56
C LEU A 203 12.50 25.44 -8.29
N ARG A 204 12.49 24.19 -7.82
CA ARG A 204 13.12 23.06 -8.53
C ARG A 204 12.11 22.23 -9.32
N SER A 205 10.82 22.40 -9.05
CA SER A 205 9.74 21.69 -9.74
C SER A 205 9.42 22.38 -11.07
N PRO A 206 9.62 21.71 -12.22
CA PRO A 206 9.26 22.27 -13.53
C PRO A 206 7.79 22.70 -13.60
N ASN A 207 6.89 21.87 -13.05
CA ASN A 207 5.45 22.13 -13.00
C ASN A 207 5.11 23.40 -12.23
N MET A 208 5.73 23.61 -11.06
CA MET A 208 5.50 24.83 -10.30
C MET A 208 6.09 26.06 -10.99
N ILE A 209 7.25 25.95 -11.64
CA ILE A 209 7.83 27.06 -12.42
C ILE A 209 6.91 27.43 -13.58
N MET A 210 6.43 26.45 -14.35
CA MET A 210 5.49 26.67 -15.45
C MET A 210 4.21 27.34 -14.96
N LEU A 211 3.64 26.83 -13.85
CA LEU A 211 2.47 27.40 -13.20
C LEU A 211 2.70 28.85 -12.72
N MET A 212 3.84 29.13 -12.10
CA MET A 212 4.24 30.48 -11.67
C MET A 212 4.37 31.44 -12.86
N VAL A 213 5.04 31.02 -13.93
CA VAL A 213 5.30 31.84 -15.12
C VAL A 213 4.01 32.14 -15.88
N GLN A 214 3.13 31.17 -16.10
CA GLN A 214 1.85 31.44 -16.75
C GLN A 214 0.97 32.40 -15.92
N TYR A 215 1.05 32.32 -14.58
CA TYR A 215 0.29 33.19 -13.69
C TYR A 215 0.76 34.67 -13.75
N VAL A 216 2.00 34.93 -14.18
CA VAL A 216 2.49 36.28 -14.51
C VAL A 216 1.68 36.86 -15.68
N ALA A 217 1.45 36.10 -16.76
CA ALA A 217 0.68 36.56 -17.91
C ALA A 217 -0.78 36.85 -17.57
N HIS A 218 -1.39 35.98 -16.73
CA HIS A 218 -2.74 36.20 -16.19
C HIS A 218 -2.80 37.53 -15.42
N ASN A 219 -1.95 37.70 -14.40
CA ASN A 219 -1.97 38.89 -13.57
C ASN A 219 -1.60 40.15 -14.35
N PHE A 220 -0.71 40.05 -15.35
CA PHE A 220 -0.36 41.18 -16.20
C PHE A 220 -1.59 41.77 -16.90
N THR A 221 -2.45 40.87 -17.42
CA THR A 221 -3.70 41.21 -18.13
C THR A 221 -4.78 41.67 -17.17
N PHE A 222 -5.05 40.90 -16.10
CA PHE A 222 -6.12 41.20 -15.16
C PHE A 222 -5.91 42.55 -14.46
N PHE A 223 -4.69 42.82 -13.96
CA PHE A 223 -4.43 44.01 -13.17
C PHE A 223 -4.55 45.31 -13.98
N PHE A 224 -4.33 45.27 -15.30
CA PHE A 224 -4.60 46.42 -16.16
C PHE A 224 -6.05 46.90 -16.03
N THR A 225 -7.02 45.97 -15.97
CA THR A 225 -8.46 46.25 -15.80
C THR A 225 -8.76 47.06 -14.55
N VAL A 226 -8.16 46.67 -13.42
CA VAL A 226 -8.46 47.28 -12.12
C VAL A 226 -7.62 48.52 -11.84
N THR A 227 -6.47 48.69 -12.51
CA THR A 227 -5.61 49.87 -12.31
C THR A 227 -5.78 50.94 -13.38
N TRP A 228 -5.52 50.60 -14.65
CA TRP A 228 -5.30 51.58 -15.72
C TRP A 228 -6.46 51.67 -16.71
N PHE A 229 -7.34 50.67 -16.77
CA PHE A 229 -8.43 50.66 -17.75
C PHE A 229 -9.42 51.81 -17.54
N PHE A 230 -9.77 52.15 -16.30
CA PHE A 230 -10.63 53.31 -16.01
C PHE A 230 -10.03 54.63 -16.52
N PRO A 231 -8.80 55.04 -16.10
CA PRO A 231 -8.21 56.28 -16.59
C PRO A 231 -7.95 56.23 -18.11
N TYR A 232 -7.56 55.08 -18.66
CA TYR A 232 -7.42 54.89 -20.10
C TYR A 232 -8.73 55.20 -20.85
N LEU A 233 -9.86 54.60 -20.44
CA LEU A 233 -11.15 54.85 -21.07
C LEU A 233 -11.57 56.32 -20.98
N ARG A 234 -11.36 56.94 -19.81
CA ARG A 234 -11.70 58.35 -19.60
C ARG A 234 -10.87 59.26 -20.50
N ASP A 235 -9.56 59.06 -20.53
CA ASP A 235 -8.63 59.96 -21.20
C ASP A 235 -8.62 59.74 -22.72
N SER A 236 -8.71 58.49 -23.19
CA SER A 236 -8.73 58.15 -24.62
C SER A 236 -10.06 58.44 -25.32
N TYR A 237 -11.20 58.37 -24.61
CA TYR A 237 -12.54 58.57 -25.21
C TYR A 237 -13.30 59.78 -24.64
N SER A 238 -12.66 60.62 -23.81
CA SER A 238 -13.25 61.82 -23.22
C SER A 238 -14.59 61.59 -22.50
N LEU A 239 -14.70 60.47 -21.77
CA LEU A 239 -15.93 60.06 -21.08
C LEU A 239 -16.12 60.78 -19.74
N THR A 240 -17.38 60.92 -19.31
CA THR A 240 -17.69 61.41 -17.95
C THR A 240 -17.36 60.35 -16.89
N GLN A 241 -17.07 60.77 -15.65
CA GLN A 241 -16.69 59.85 -14.56
C GLN A 241 -17.74 58.75 -14.30
N SER A 242 -19.03 59.08 -14.43
CA SER A 242 -20.13 58.12 -14.29
C SER A 242 -20.17 57.11 -15.45
N GLN A 243 -20.06 57.58 -16.69
CA GLN A 243 -20.05 56.71 -17.88
C GLN A 243 -18.83 55.77 -17.87
N THR A 244 -17.64 56.30 -17.53
CA THR A 244 -16.43 55.48 -17.40
C THR A 244 -16.60 54.39 -16.35
N GLY A 245 -17.25 54.70 -15.21
CA GLY A 245 -17.51 53.72 -14.15
C GLY A 245 -18.33 52.52 -14.63
N TRP A 246 -19.41 52.76 -15.39
CA TRP A 246 -20.22 51.69 -15.96
C TRP A 246 -19.47 50.88 -17.02
N TYR A 247 -18.72 51.53 -17.90
CA TYR A 247 -17.92 50.83 -18.91
C TYR A 247 -16.81 49.98 -18.29
N ALA A 248 -16.13 50.48 -17.27
CA ALA A 248 -15.04 49.77 -16.60
C ALA A 248 -15.52 48.58 -15.75
N ALA A 249 -16.80 48.54 -15.36
CA ALA A 249 -17.38 47.42 -14.61
C ALA A 249 -17.68 46.19 -15.48
N LEU A 250 -17.98 46.38 -16.77
CA LEU A 250 -18.42 45.29 -17.66
C LEU A 250 -17.39 44.16 -17.83
N PRO A 251 -16.08 44.42 -18.05
CA PRO A 251 -15.11 43.34 -18.19
C PRO A 251 -15.01 42.44 -16.95
N LEU A 252 -15.17 43.01 -15.76
CA LEU A 252 -15.14 42.26 -14.49
C LEU A 252 -16.35 41.31 -14.38
N LEU A 253 -17.53 41.70 -14.89
CA LEU A 253 -18.70 40.83 -14.96
C LEU A 253 -18.52 39.69 -15.96
N CYS A 254 -17.85 39.95 -17.10
CA CYS A 254 -17.46 38.89 -18.02
C CYS A 254 -16.42 37.94 -17.41
N GLY A 255 -15.51 38.46 -16.58
CA GLY A 255 -14.59 37.64 -15.78
C GLY A 255 -15.30 36.65 -14.86
N VAL A 256 -16.38 37.08 -14.19
CA VAL A 256 -17.24 36.19 -13.38
C VAL A 256 -17.77 35.02 -14.20
N ALA A 257 -18.25 35.27 -15.42
CA ALA A 257 -18.76 34.23 -16.31
C ALA A 257 -17.65 33.27 -16.77
N GLY A 258 -16.47 33.78 -17.13
CA GLY A 258 -15.31 32.97 -17.51
C GLY A 258 -14.86 32.06 -16.37
N ASN A 259 -14.79 32.61 -15.17
CA ASN A 259 -14.41 31.87 -13.97
C ASN A 259 -15.36 30.71 -13.66
N TRP A 260 -16.68 30.91 -13.76
CA TRP A 260 -17.67 29.85 -13.56
C TRP A 260 -17.58 28.76 -14.63
N LEU A 261 -17.42 29.15 -15.90
CA LEU A 261 -17.23 28.19 -16.99
C LEU A 261 -15.99 27.32 -16.76
N ALA A 262 -14.89 27.92 -16.30
CA ALA A 262 -13.67 27.19 -15.97
C ALA A 262 -13.88 26.23 -14.80
N GLY A 263 -14.50 26.67 -13.70
CA GLY A 263 -14.75 25.80 -12.54
C GLY A 263 -15.63 24.59 -12.87
N ILE A 264 -16.71 24.80 -13.64
CA ILE A 264 -17.57 23.71 -14.10
C ILE A 264 -16.81 22.75 -15.02
N THR A 265 -15.98 23.28 -15.93
CA THR A 265 -15.18 22.46 -16.85
C THR A 265 -14.13 21.63 -16.09
N VAL A 266 -13.47 22.26 -15.12
CA VAL A 266 -12.52 21.62 -14.19
C VAL A 266 -13.18 20.43 -13.50
N ASP A 267 -14.29 20.64 -12.79
CA ASP A 267 -14.88 19.60 -11.95
C ASP A 267 -15.47 18.44 -12.79
N ARG A 268 -16.04 18.76 -13.96
CA ARG A 268 -16.57 17.74 -14.88
C ARG A 268 -15.48 16.86 -15.48
N LEU A 269 -14.39 17.46 -15.98
CA LEU A 269 -13.28 16.70 -16.54
C LEU A 269 -12.55 15.89 -15.47
N TYR A 270 -12.40 16.45 -14.27
CA TYR A 270 -11.82 15.74 -13.13
C TYR A 270 -12.68 14.52 -12.74
N SER A 271 -13.99 14.71 -12.59
CA SER A 271 -14.93 13.63 -12.24
C SER A 271 -15.03 12.54 -13.32
N ALA A 272 -14.69 12.87 -14.58
CA ALA A 272 -14.61 11.91 -15.69
C ALA A 272 -13.27 11.15 -15.77
N GLY A 273 -12.36 11.36 -14.82
CA GLY A 273 -11.03 10.73 -14.80
C GLY A 273 -9.96 11.45 -15.64
N HIS A 274 -10.31 12.56 -16.31
CA HIS A 274 -9.39 13.32 -17.15
C HIS A 274 -8.74 14.49 -16.39
N TRP A 275 -8.00 14.17 -15.34
CA TRP A 275 -7.42 15.15 -14.42
C TRP A 275 -6.45 16.14 -15.09
N ARG A 276 -5.61 15.71 -16.05
CA ARG A 276 -4.73 16.63 -16.82
C ARG A 276 -5.53 17.64 -17.63
N LEU A 277 -6.50 17.14 -18.39
CA LEU A 277 -7.35 17.97 -19.25
C LEU A 277 -8.19 18.95 -18.44
N SER A 278 -8.56 18.58 -17.20
CA SER A 278 -9.26 19.47 -16.28
C SER A 278 -8.47 20.75 -15.97
N ARG A 279 -7.13 20.70 -16.00
CA ARG A 279 -6.26 21.86 -15.72
C ARG A 279 -5.86 22.58 -17.02
N ALA A 280 -5.45 21.81 -18.03
CA ALA A 280 -4.88 22.35 -19.26
C ALA A 280 -5.92 23.04 -20.16
N ILE A 281 -7.08 22.41 -20.42
CA ILE A 281 -8.07 22.94 -21.38
C ILE A 281 -8.60 24.31 -20.96
N PRO A 282 -9.09 24.53 -19.73
CA PRO A 282 -9.62 25.84 -19.33
C PRO A 282 -8.53 26.92 -19.31
N ALA A 283 -7.30 26.57 -18.90
CA ALA A 283 -6.18 27.50 -18.87
C ALA A 283 -5.75 27.92 -20.29
N ALA A 284 -5.54 26.96 -21.20
CA ALA A 284 -5.16 27.23 -22.58
C ALA A 284 -6.23 28.05 -23.32
N ALA A 285 -7.51 27.67 -23.19
CA ALA A 285 -8.62 28.45 -23.74
C ALA A 285 -8.66 29.87 -23.17
N GLY A 286 -8.43 30.01 -21.87
CA GLY A 286 -8.35 31.30 -21.19
C GLY A 286 -7.27 32.23 -21.77
N PHE A 287 -6.05 31.71 -21.93
CA PHE A 287 -4.94 32.49 -22.53
C PHE A 287 -5.19 32.81 -24.01
N VAL A 288 -5.83 31.94 -24.78
CA VAL A 288 -6.23 32.24 -26.17
C VAL A 288 -7.21 33.42 -26.21
N PHE A 289 -8.27 33.39 -25.38
CA PHE A 289 -9.20 34.51 -25.29
C PHE A 289 -8.53 35.80 -24.78
N GLY A 290 -7.61 35.68 -23.81
CA GLY A 290 -6.77 36.77 -23.33
C GLY A 290 -5.96 37.43 -24.45
N ALA A 291 -5.26 36.62 -25.25
CA ALA A 291 -4.46 37.08 -26.38
C ALA A 291 -5.32 37.76 -27.46
N ILE A 292 -6.47 37.18 -27.80
CA ILE A 292 -7.41 37.75 -28.78
C ILE A 292 -7.93 39.10 -28.27
N GLY A 293 -8.44 39.15 -27.03
CA GLY A 293 -9.01 40.36 -26.46
C GLY A 293 -7.99 41.50 -26.37
N MET A 294 -6.77 41.23 -25.91
CA MET A 294 -5.71 42.23 -25.83
C MET A 294 -5.24 42.71 -27.21
N SER A 295 -5.16 41.83 -28.20
CA SER A 295 -4.77 42.19 -29.57
C SER A 295 -5.81 43.09 -30.26
N LEU A 296 -7.10 42.82 -30.02
CA LEU A 296 -8.19 43.61 -30.61
C LEU A 296 -8.28 45.03 -30.01
N CYS A 297 -7.81 45.25 -28.78
CA CYS A 297 -7.83 46.58 -28.14
C CYS A 297 -6.99 47.65 -28.88
N VAL A 298 -5.97 47.24 -29.65
CA VAL A 298 -4.93 48.12 -30.24
C VAL A 298 -5.48 49.20 -31.17
N ASN A 299 -6.64 48.99 -31.81
CA ASN A 299 -7.16 49.89 -32.85
C ASN A 299 -8.62 50.35 -32.63
N MET A 300 -9.10 50.34 -31.37
CA MET A 300 -10.50 50.64 -31.09
C MET A 300 -10.79 52.15 -31.05
N THR A 301 -11.61 52.64 -31.96
CA THR A 301 -12.01 54.06 -32.06
C THR A 301 -13.26 54.40 -31.26
N SER A 302 -13.98 53.40 -30.73
CA SER A 302 -15.16 53.61 -29.88
C SER A 302 -14.96 53.00 -28.48
N PRO A 303 -15.49 53.65 -27.43
CA PRO A 303 -15.38 53.14 -26.06
C PRO A 303 -16.09 51.79 -25.89
N ALA A 304 -17.24 51.59 -26.56
CA ALA A 304 -17.97 50.33 -26.50
C ALA A 304 -17.17 49.16 -27.12
N ALA A 305 -16.47 49.42 -28.23
CA ALA A 305 -15.65 48.39 -28.88
C ALA A 305 -14.42 48.04 -28.04
N ALA A 306 -13.75 49.02 -27.44
CA ALA A 306 -12.63 48.78 -26.51
C ALA A 306 -13.08 47.97 -25.29
N VAL A 307 -14.25 48.28 -24.74
CA VAL A 307 -14.84 47.52 -23.61
C VAL A 307 -15.20 46.10 -24.02
N ALA A 308 -15.78 45.88 -25.20
CA ALA A 308 -16.08 44.55 -25.70
C ALA A 308 -14.82 43.67 -25.85
N CYS A 309 -13.73 44.25 -26.38
CA CYS A 309 -12.44 43.54 -26.47
C CYS A 309 -11.89 43.21 -25.08
N MET A 310 -11.99 44.15 -24.14
CA MET A 310 -11.58 43.93 -22.76
C MET A 310 -12.45 42.87 -22.05
N CYS A 311 -13.74 42.78 -22.35
CA CYS A 311 -14.62 41.73 -21.87
C CYS A 311 -14.14 40.34 -22.31
N VAL A 312 -13.71 40.18 -23.57
CA VAL A 312 -13.12 38.94 -24.08
C VAL A 312 -11.81 38.63 -23.35
N ALA A 313 -10.94 39.64 -23.19
CA ALA A 313 -9.66 39.47 -22.51
C ALA A 313 -9.83 38.99 -21.06
N ILE A 314 -10.78 39.59 -20.32
CA ILE A 314 -11.01 39.29 -18.90
C ILE A 314 -11.85 38.05 -18.67
N PHE A 315 -12.77 37.73 -19.59
CA PHE A 315 -13.37 36.39 -19.63
C PHE A 315 -12.29 35.32 -19.73
N GLY A 316 -11.35 35.47 -20.67
CA GLY A 316 -10.23 34.55 -20.83
C GLY A 316 -9.29 34.52 -19.63
N ALA A 317 -8.91 35.70 -19.11
CA ALA A 317 -8.01 35.82 -17.97
C ALA A 317 -8.59 35.08 -16.76
N ASP A 318 -9.86 35.25 -16.45
CA ASP A 318 -10.48 34.64 -15.27
C ASP A 318 -10.75 33.13 -15.42
N MET A 319 -10.74 32.58 -16.65
CA MET A 319 -10.77 31.12 -16.84
C MET A 319 -9.54 30.41 -16.27
N ILE A 320 -8.44 31.13 -16.03
CA ILE A 320 -7.16 30.57 -15.55
C ILE A 320 -7.16 30.37 -14.02
N LEU A 321 -8.05 31.04 -13.29
CA LEU A 321 -8.07 31.02 -11.82
C LEU A 321 -8.35 29.61 -11.29
N SER A 322 -9.51 29.07 -11.60
CA SER A 322 -9.95 27.77 -11.11
C SER A 322 -8.93 26.63 -11.34
N PRO A 323 -8.40 26.40 -12.56
CA PRO A 323 -7.42 25.34 -12.78
C PRO A 323 -6.09 25.59 -12.04
N SER A 324 -5.60 26.84 -11.99
CA SER A 324 -4.33 27.16 -11.33
C SER A 324 -4.37 26.94 -9.82
N TRP A 325 -5.42 27.44 -9.16
CA TRP A 325 -5.57 27.32 -7.71
C TRP A 325 -5.92 25.90 -7.27
N SER A 326 -6.71 25.17 -8.06
CA SER A 326 -6.96 23.75 -7.81
C SER A 326 -5.65 22.95 -7.89
N THR A 327 -4.82 23.20 -8.91
CA THR A 327 -3.49 22.55 -9.04
C THR A 327 -2.60 22.80 -7.83
N CYS A 328 -2.53 24.04 -7.31
CA CYS A 328 -1.75 24.33 -6.12
C CYS A 328 -2.26 23.62 -4.86
N MET A 329 -3.58 23.45 -4.71
CA MET A 329 -4.15 22.70 -3.58
C MET A 329 -3.91 21.20 -3.69
N ASP A 330 -3.89 20.67 -4.91
CA ASP A 330 -3.61 19.26 -5.18
C ASP A 330 -2.14 18.93 -4.89
N ILE A 331 -1.20 19.77 -5.36
CA ILE A 331 0.23 19.65 -5.08
C ILE A 331 0.53 19.91 -3.60
N GLY A 332 -0.12 20.91 -3.00
CA GLY A 332 0.27 21.43 -1.69
C GLY A 332 -0.22 20.64 -0.49
N GLY A 333 -1.32 19.90 -0.58
CA GLY A 333 -1.82 19.13 0.56
C GLY A 333 -2.05 19.99 1.82
N LYS A 334 -1.44 19.58 2.93
CA LYS A 334 -1.39 20.37 4.19
C LYS A 334 -0.66 21.72 4.04
N SER A 335 0.22 21.86 3.03
CA SER A 335 0.96 23.09 2.66
C SER A 335 0.30 23.87 1.51
N ALA A 336 -1.01 23.67 1.27
CA ALA A 336 -1.74 24.33 0.18
C ALA A 336 -1.67 25.86 0.23
N GLY A 337 -1.59 26.47 1.41
CA GLY A 337 -1.43 27.91 1.57
C GLY A 337 -0.09 28.40 1.05
N ALA A 338 1.02 27.76 1.46
CA ALA A 338 2.36 28.10 1.00
C ALA A 338 2.53 27.90 -0.51
N VAL A 339 2.03 26.78 -1.07
CA VAL A 339 2.14 26.47 -2.51
C VAL A 339 1.34 27.45 -3.36
N SER A 340 0.07 27.70 -3.00
CA SER A 340 -0.77 28.68 -3.72
C SER A 340 -0.21 30.10 -3.58
N GLY A 341 0.32 30.43 -2.40
CA GLY A 341 1.01 31.69 -2.15
C GLY A 341 2.25 31.87 -3.01
N ALA A 342 3.00 30.80 -3.29
CA ALA A 342 4.19 30.85 -4.14
C ALA A 342 3.86 31.16 -5.61
N MET A 343 2.85 30.48 -6.16
CA MET A 343 2.32 30.79 -7.49
C MET A 343 1.85 32.25 -7.57
N ASN A 344 1.02 32.66 -6.62
CA ASN A 344 0.41 33.99 -6.63
C ASN A 344 1.45 35.10 -6.37
N MET A 345 2.50 34.84 -5.57
CA MET A 345 3.63 35.74 -5.37
C MET A 345 4.29 36.10 -6.69
N VAL A 346 4.73 35.07 -7.44
CA VAL A 346 5.42 35.27 -8.71
C VAL A 346 4.48 35.94 -9.71
N GLY A 347 3.23 35.50 -9.80
CA GLY A 347 2.27 36.17 -10.67
C GLY A 347 2.04 37.64 -10.33
N ASN A 348 2.02 38.02 -9.05
CA ASN A 348 1.84 39.44 -8.66
C ASN A 348 3.07 40.31 -8.92
N LEU A 349 4.25 39.74 -9.16
CA LEU A 349 5.34 40.50 -9.79
C LEU A 349 4.97 40.94 -11.22
N GLY A 350 4.12 40.18 -11.91
CA GLY A 350 3.46 40.60 -13.15
C GLY A 350 2.57 41.83 -12.96
N SER A 351 1.77 41.87 -11.90
CA SER A 351 0.94 43.04 -11.54
C SER A 351 1.77 44.29 -11.25
N PHE A 352 2.84 44.14 -10.46
CA PHE A 352 3.82 45.21 -10.22
C PHE A 352 4.38 45.75 -11.54
N THR A 353 4.73 44.85 -12.45
CA THR A 353 5.24 45.20 -13.78
C THR A 353 4.18 45.92 -14.62
N THR A 354 2.93 45.45 -14.65
CA THR A 354 1.82 46.12 -15.37
C THR A 354 1.60 47.56 -14.92
N ALA A 355 1.60 47.80 -13.60
CA ALA A 355 1.35 49.12 -13.04
C ALA A 355 2.38 50.18 -13.48
N LEU A 356 3.61 49.75 -13.76
CA LEU A 356 4.70 50.60 -14.25
C LEU A 356 4.83 50.59 -15.78
N ALA A 357 4.65 49.44 -16.41
CA ALA A 357 4.82 49.26 -17.86
C ALA A 357 3.85 50.13 -18.66
N PHE A 358 2.59 50.23 -18.25
CA PHE A 358 1.59 51.02 -18.98
C PHE A 358 2.00 52.49 -19.17
N PRO A 359 2.29 53.28 -18.11
CA PRO A 359 2.70 54.67 -18.28
C PRO A 359 4.10 54.81 -18.91
N TYR A 360 5.08 53.96 -18.55
CA TYR A 360 6.44 54.10 -19.07
C TYR A 360 6.57 53.73 -20.56
N LEU A 361 5.83 52.71 -21.03
CA LEU A 361 5.79 52.40 -22.47
C LEU A 361 5.11 53.51 -23.26
N HIS A 362 4.06 54.12 -22.70
CA HIS A 362 3.42 55.27 -23.32
C HIS A 362 4.36 56.48 -23.39
N GLU A 363 5.08 56.79 -22.31
CA GLU A 363 6.05 57.88 -22.27
C GLU A 363 7.22 57.66 -23.26
N ALA A 364 7.71 56.42 -23.36
CA ALA A 364 8.85 56.09 -24.22
C ALA A 364 8.49 56.02 -25.72
N MET A 365 7.29 55.55 -26.08
CA MET A 365 6.90 55.26 -27.47
C MET A 365 5.75 56.11 -28.01
N GLY A 366 5.14 56.96 -27.19
CA GLY A 366 4.08 57.88 -27.60
C GLY A 366 2.71 57.24 -27.85
N SER A 367 2.56 55.92 -27.72
CA SER A 367 1.29 55.19 -27.90
C SER A 367 1.11 54.12 -26.82
N HIS A 368 -0.13 53.74 -26.54
CA HIS A 368 -0.48 52.65 -25.62
C HIS A 368 -0.44 51.27 -26.31
N GLU A 369 -0.35 51.23 -27.65
CA GLU A 369 -0.32 49.99 -28.43
C GLU A 369 0.76 48.98 -27.98
N PRO A 370 2.01 49.40 -27.67
CA PRO A 370 3.04 48.45 -27.28
C PRO A 370 2.71 47.68 -26.00
N PHE A 371 1.95 48.28 -25.08
CA PHE A 371 1.49 47.59 -23.87
C PHE A 371 0.51 46.46 -24.21
N PHE A 372 -0.44 46.71 -25.10
CA PHE A 372 -1.42 45.70 -25.54
C PHE A 372 -0.75 44.56 -26.32
N TYR A 373 0.23 44.87 -27.17
CA TYR A 373 1.03 43.83 -27.85
C TYR A 373 1.86 43.01 -26.89
N LEU A 374 2.49 43.65 -25.89
CA LEU A 374 3.23 42.94 -24.84
C LEU A 374 2.30 41.99 -24.06
N ALA A 375 1.12 42.46 -23.65
CA ALA A 375 0.15 41.64 -22.95
C ALA A 375 -0.33 40.46 -23.81
N ALA A 376 -0.64 40.70 -25.09
CA ALA A 376 -1.03 39.64 -26.02
C ALA A 376 0.09 38.61 -26.21
N GLY A 377 1.34 39.05 -26.37
CA GLY A 377 2.51 38.17 -26.48
C GLY A 377 2.73 37.30 -25.24
N LEU A 378 2.56 37.87 -24.03
CA LEU A 378 2.62 37.11 -22.78
C LEU A 378 1.53 36.03 -22.70
N ASN A 379 0.31 36.34 -23.13
CA ASN A 379 -0.78 35.35 -23.19
C ASN A 379 -0.46 34.24 -24.21
N VAL A 380 0.04 34.57 -25.41
CA VAL A 380 0.44 33.57 -26.41
C VAL A 380 1.54 32.64 -25.89
N ALA A 381 2.57 33.19 -25.24
CA ALA A 381 3.62 32.38 -24.61
C ALA A 381 3.04 31.44 -23.55
N ALA A 382 2.08 31.92 -22.75
CA ALA A 382 1.42 31.11 -21.74
C ALA A 382 0.52 30.01 -22.33
N VAL A 383 -0.02 30.15 -23.55
CA VAL A 383 -0.75 29.04 -24.23
C VAL A 383 0.15 27.83 -24.43
N PHE A 384 1.40 28.04 -24.88
CA PHE A 384 2.34 26.94 -25.10
C PHE A 384 2.74 26.26 -23.79
N ILE A 385 2.88 27.04 -22.70
CA ILE A 385 3.18 26.51 -21.37
C ILE A 385 1.97 25.75 -20.80
N ALA A 386 0.75 26.25 -21.01
CA ALA A 386 -0.48 25.60 -20.56
C ALA A 386 -0.83 24.33 -21.37
N SER A 387 -0.24 24.18 -22.56
CA SER A 387 -0.49 23.06 -23.49
C SER A 387 0.71 22.12 -23.64
N SER A 388 1.83 22.37 -22.98
CA SER A 388 2.99 21.48 -23.02
C SER A 388 2.67 20.21 -22.22
N ASP A 389 2.86 19.05 -22.86
CA ASP A 389 2.66 17.72 -22.26
C ASP A 389 3.59 17.45 -21.05
N ASP A 390 4.58 18.33 -20.82
CA ASP A 390 5.55 18.29 -19.73
C ASP A 390 4.99 18.51 -18.31
N ILE A 391 3.66 18.70 -18.14
CA ILE A 391 3.06 18.88 -16.82
C ILE A 391 3.07 17.60 -15.97
N MET A 392 3.40 16.42 -16.53
CA MET A 392 3.94 15.29 -15.75
C MET A 392 4.84 14.43 -16.64
N SER A 393 6.11 14.27 -16.29
CA SER A 393 6.95 13.20 -16.85
C SER A 393 6.24 11.86 -16.61
N GLN A 394 5.90 11.14 -17.68
CA GLN A 394 5.39 9.77 -17.56
C GLN A 394 6.50 8.88 -17.01
N LEU A 395 6.14 7.93 -16.14
CA LEU A 395 7.05 6.88 -15.71
C LEU A 395 7.35 5.99 -16.92
N LYS A 396 8.62 5.88 -17.28
CA LYS A 396 9.08 5.00 -18.36
C LYS A 396 9.13 3.57 -17.85
N ALA A 397 8.35 2.70 -18.46
CA ALA A 397 8.26 1.29 -18.12
C ALA A 397 8.92 0.40 -19.17
N ALA A 398 9.59 -0.66 -18.74
CA ALA A 398 10.01 -1.75 -19.60
C ALA A 398 9.35 -3.07 -19.19
N VAL A 399 8.87 -3.84 -20.17
CA VAL A 399 8.16 -5.11 -19.91
C VAL A 399 9.05 -6.29 -20.32
N ILE A 400 9.33 -7.20 -19.39
CA ILE A 400 10.10 -8.43 -19.65
C ILE A 400 9.15 -9.62 -19.61
N GLY A 401 8.99 -10.29 -20.76
CA GLY A 401 8.09 -11.42 -20.98
C GLY A 401 6.84 -11.02 -21.76
N THR A 402 6.70 -11.52 -22.99
CA THR A 402 5.52 -11.26 -23.85
C THR A 402 4.64 -12.51 -24.04
N GLY A 403 4.57 -13.33 -22.98
CA GLY A 403 3.75 -14.54 -22.94
C GLY A 403 2.24 -14.26 -22.87
N TYR A 404 1.45 -15.34 -22.73
CA TYR A 404 -0.03 -15.27 -22.76
C TYR A 404 -0.62 -14.17 -21.85
N PHE A 405 -0.18 -14.08 -20.59
CA PHE A 405 -0.78 -13.15 -19.62
C PHE A 405 -0.33 -11.68 -19.80
N SER A 406 0.77 -11.44 -20.52
CA SER A 406 1.31 -10.08 -20.75
C SER A 406 0.35 -9.16 -21.50
N HIS A 407 -0.55 -9.71 -22.33
CA HIS A 407 -1.55 -8.93 -23.07
C HIS A 407 -2.45 -8.11 -22.13
N PHE A 408 -2.80 -8.66 -20.96
CA PHE A 408 -3.59 -7.92 -19.96
C PHE A 408 -2.77 -6.82 -19.29
N HIS A 409 -1.46 -7.04 -19.13
CA HIS A 409 -0.56 -6.03 -18.58
C HIS A 409 -0.39 -4.86 -19.56
N PHE A 410 -0.15 -5.15 -20.85
CA PHE A 410 -0.04 -4.09 -21.86
C PHE A 410 -1.35 -3.31 -22.03
N ASP A 411 -2.51 -3.98 -22.10
CA ASP A 411 -3.83 -3.31 -22.16
C ASP A 411 -4.04 -2.36 -20.97
N ALA A 412 -3.64 -2.78 -19.77
CA ALA A 412 -3.75 -1.96 -18.59
C ALA A 412 -2.73 -0.80 -18.60
N TRP A 413 -1.47 -1.02 -18.96
CA TRP A 413 -0.46 0.04 -19.07
C TRP A 413 -0.84 1.12 -20.08
N GLN A 414 -1.39 0.76 -21.24
CA GLN A 414 -1.87 1.71 -22.25
C GLN A 414 -2.96 2.65 -21.72
N ARG A 415 -3.72 2.21 -20.70
CA ARG A 415 -4.81 2.99 -20.10
C ARG A 415 -4.34 3.82 -18.89
N ILE A 416 -3.12 3.62 -18.41
CA ILE A 416 -2.55 4.39 -17.31
C ILE A 416 -1.76 5.57 -17.89
N SER A 417 -2.37 6.75 -17.91
CA SER A 417 -1.82 7.98 -18.51
C SER A 417 -0.47 8.42 -17.94
N GLU A 418 -0.14 7.96 -16.74
CA GLU A 418 1.07 8.24 -15.98
C GLU A 418 2.25 7.37 -16.42
N VAL A 419 2.03 6.35 -17.26
CA VAL A 419 3.06 5.40 -17.70
C VAL A 419 3.26 5.50 -19.22
N ASP A 420 4.52 5.41 -19.63
CA ASP A 420 4.92 5.22 -21.03
C ASP A 420 5.73 3.92 -21.14
N VAL A 421 5.24 2.95 -21.91
CA VAL A 421 5.95 1.67 -22.12
C VAL A 421 6.95 1.84 -23.25
N VAL A 422 8.22 2.04 -22.90
CA VAL A 422 9.27 2.44 -23.87
C VAL A 422 9.85 1.24 -24.63
N ALA A 423 9.84 0.06 -24.03
CA ALA A 423 10.37 -1.16 -24.64
C ALA A 423 9.77 -2.43 -24.03
N CYS A 424 9.79 -3.52 -24.81
CA CYS A 424 9.46 -4.85 -24.32
C CYS A 424 10.49 -5.90 -24.77
N CYS A 425 10.58 -6.99 -24.02
CA CYS A 425 11.53 -8.08 -24.29
C CYS A 425 10.88 -9.45 -24.15
N ASP A 426 11.24 -10.38 -25.04
CA ASP A 426 11.03 -11.81 -24.86
C ASP A 426 12.18 -12.56 -25.53
N THR A 427 12.59 -13.71 -24.97
CA THR A 427 13.66 -14.54 -25.58
C THR A 427 13.39 -14.93 -27.04
N ASP A 428 12.12 -14.87 -27.47
CA ASP A 428 11.71 -14.96 -28.86
C ASP A 428 11.40 -13.56 -29.42
N LEU A 429 12.34 -13.00 -30.20
CA LEU A 429 12.22 -11.67 -30.79
C LEU A 429 10.92 -11.47 -31.58
N LEU A 430 10.43 -12.52 -32.25
CA LEU A 430 9.21 -12.43 -33.05
C LEU A 430 7.98 -12.24 -32.16
N LYS A 431 7.95 -12.85 -30.96
CA LYS A 431 6.90 -12.61 -29.97
C LYS A 431 6.99 -11.23 -29.36
N ALA A 432 8.20 -10.76 -29.06
CA ALA A 432 8.42 -9.40 -28.57
C ALA A 432 7.91 -8.37 -29.60
N GLN A 433 8.28 -8.52 -30.87
CA GLN A 433 7.83 -7.65 -31.95
C GLN A 433 6.32 -7.69 -32.16
N ALA A 434 5.71 -8.88 -32.12
CA ALA A 434 4.26 -9.02 -32.25
C ALA A 434 3.50 -8.30 -31.12
N ALA A 435 3.98 -8.40 -29.89
CA ALA A 435 3.41 -7.67 -28.76
C ALA A 435 3.63 -6.15 -28.90
N ALA A 436 4.82 -5.74 -29.32
CA ALA A 436 5.12 -4.34 -29.57
C ALA A 436 4.22 -3.72 -30.64
N ASP A 437 4.03 -4.41 -31.75
CA ASP A 437 3.14 -3.98 -32.84
C ASP A 437 1.67 -3.92 -32.38
N GLN A 438 1.23 -4.92 -31.60
CA GLN A 438 -0.14 -4.98 -31.10
C GLN A 438 -0.47 -3.85 -30.10
N PHE A 439 0.48 -3.53 -29.22
CA PHE A 439 0.29 -2.58 -28.13
C PHE A 439 1.02 -1.24 -28.34
N GLY A 440 1.53 -0.97 -29.53
CA GLY A 440 2.20 0.28 -29.87
C GLY A 440 3.45 0.57 -29.04
N VAL A 441 4.18 -0.47 -28.60
CA VAL A 441 5.45 -0.31 -27.88
C VAL A 441 6.54 0.05 -28.89
N PRO A 442 7.36 1.10 -28.67
CA PRO A 442 8.30 1.59 -29.68
C PRO A 442 9.38 0.59 -30.12
N GLN A 443 9.87 -0.24 -29.20
CA GLN A 443 11.00 -1.14 -29.45
C GLN A 443 10.83 -2.50 -28.78
N ALA A 444 11.26 -3.55 -29.47
CA ALA A 444 11.22 -4.92 -29.02
C ALA A 444 12.63 -5.53 -29.01
N TYR A 445 12.91 -6.35 -27.99
CA TYR A 445 14.23 -6.96 -27.76
C TYR A 445 14.13 -8.46 -27.52
N ASP A 446 15.22 -9.18 -27.81
CA ASP A 446 15.42 -10.59 -27.42
C ASP A 446 16.29 -10.77 -26.17
N ASN A 447 16.91 -9.67 -25.73
CA ASN A 447 17.77 -9.62 -24.56
C ASN A 447 17.39 -8.43 -23.68
N TYR A 448 16.95 -8.70 -22.45
CA TYR A 448 16.48 -7.66 -21.54
C TYR A 448 17.63 -6.82 -20.98
N GLN A 449 18.86 -7.34 -20.87
CA GLN A 449 20.00 -6.53 -20.45
C GLN A 449 20.30 -5.43 -21.46
N THR A 450 20.35 -5.78 -22.76
CA THR A 450 20.51 -4.81 -23.85
C THR A 450 19.37 -3.78 -23.84
N MET A 451 18.13 -4.23 -23.68
CA MET A 451 16.97 -3.32 -23.56
C MET A 451 17.14 -2.31 -22.42
N LEU A 452 17.58 -2.77 -21.24
CA LEU A 452 17.77 -1.92 -20.08
C LEU A 452 19.03 -1.04 -20.16
N ASP A 453 19.99 -1.36 -21.04
CA ASP A 453 21.18 -0.54 -21.33
C ASP A 453 20.86 0.59 -22.32
N GLU A 454 19.92 0.37 -23.24
CA GLU A 454 19.58 1.31 -24.32
C GLU A 454 18.46 2.30 -23.95
N HIS A 455 17.69 2.02 -22.90
CA HIS A 455 16.54 2.82 -22.47
C HIS A 455 16.70 3.35 -21.04
N GLU A 456 16.30 4.60 -20.82
CA GLU A 456 16.04 5.10 -19.47
C GLU A 456 14.69 4.55 -18.99
N VAL A 457 14.70 3.80 -17.89
CA VAL A 457 13.53 3.09 -17.36
C VAL A 457 13.38 3.42 -15.88
N ASP A 458 12.19 3.84 -15.46
CA ASP A 458 11.85 4.11 -14.06
C ASP A 458 11.45 2.83 -13.31
N PHE A 459 10.75 1.92 -13.99
CA PHE A 459 10.41 0.61 -13.43
C PHE A 459 10.29 -0.51 -14.47
N VAL A 460 10.42 -1.75 -14.01
CA VAL A 460 10.31 -2.95 -14.85
C VAL A 460 9.09 -3.80 -14.44
N ASP A 461 8.29 -4.22 -15.43
CA ASP A 461 7.23 -5.21 -15.27
C ASP A 461 7.72 -6.59 -15.73
N ILE A 462 7.87 -7.52 -14.79
CA ILE A 462 8.38 -8.87 -15.02
C ILE A 462 7.19 -9.83 -15.15
N VAL A 463 6.89 -10.24 -16.38
CA VAL A 463 5.74 -11.08 -16.75
C VAL A 463 6.20 -12.41 -17.35
N THR A 464 7.35 -12.92 -16.89
CA THR A 464 7.91 -14.20 -17.31
C THR A 464 7.41 -15.35 -16.42
N ARG A 465 8.07 -16.51 -16.51
CA ARG A 465 7.78 -17.67 -15.67
C ARG A 465 8.66 -17.64 -14.39
N PRO A 466 8.21 -18.28 -13.29
CA PRO A 466 8.90 -18.27 -12.00
C PRO A 466 10.36 -18.71 -12.04
N ASP A 467 10.74 -19.60 -12.96
CA ASP A 467 12.13 -20.08 -13.14
C ASP A 467 13.12 -18.97 -13.51
N THR A 468 12.64 -17.82 -13.98
CA THR A 468 13.47 -16.71 -14.45
C THR A 468 13.45 -15.50 -13.53
N HIS A 469 12.48 -15.40 -12.61
CA HIS A 469 12.25 -14.20 -11.80
C HIS A 469 13.46 -13.82 -10.96
N LEU A 470 14.09 -14.77 -10.26
CA LEU A 470 15.26 -14.49 -9.41
C LEU A 470 16.41 -13.84 -10.19
N THR A 471 16.72 -14.36 -11.38
CA THR A 471 17.80 -13.84 -12.23
C THR A 471 17.48 -12.43 -12.74
N ILE A 472 16.24 -12.20 -13.17
CA ILE A 472 15.80 -10.89 -13.67
C ILE A 472 15.76 -9.87 -12.52
N VAL A 473 15.19 -10.24 -11.37
CA VAL A 473 15.13 -9.37 -10.18
C VAL A 473 16.53 -8.97 -9.71
N LYS A 474 17.50 -9.89 -9.69
CA LYS A 474 18.90 -9.55 -9.39
C LYS A 474 19.48 -8.49 -10.33
N GLU A 475 19.25 -8.63 -11.63
CA GLU A 475 19.72 -7.67 -12.62
C GLU A 475 19.05 -6.30 -12.42
N VAL A 476 17.72 -6.26 -12.34
CA VAL A 476 16.95 -5.03 -12.21
C VAL A 476 17.26 -4.31 -10.89
N ALA A 477 17.39 -5.05 -9.79
CA ALA A 477 17.74 -4.51 -8.48
C ALA A 477 19.17 -3.93 -8.47
N SER A 478 20.12 -4.56 -9.16
CA SER A 478 21.49 -4.04 -9.28
C SER A 478 21.58 -2.69 -9.98
N ARG A 479 20.55 -2.36 -10.78
CA ARG A 479 20.40 -1.09 -11.50
C ARG A 479 19.55 -0.07 -10.73
N GLY A 480 19.07 -0.40 -9.53
CA GLY A 480 18.30 0.51 -8.68
C GLY A 480 16.89 0.83 -9.17
N MET A 481 16.33 0.02 -10.08
CA MET A 481 15.01 0.25 -10.66
C MET A 481 13.89 -0.35 -9.79
N ALA A 482 12.74 0.33 -9.75
CA ALA A 482 11.54 -0.24 -9.17
C ALA A 482 11.03 -1.40 -10.05
N MET A 483 10.28 -2.35 -9.47
CA MET A 483 9.74 -3.44 -10.26
C MET A 483 8.44 -4.02 -9.71
N ILE A 484 7.63 -4.51 -10.64
CA ILE A 484 6.46 -5.33 -10.37
C ILE A 484 6.69 -6.71 -11.01
N CYS A 485 6.44 -7.79 -10.27
CA CYS A 485 6.80 -9.14 -10.69
C CYS A 485 5.62 -10.10 -10.60
N GLN A 486 5.40 -10.86 -11.67
CA GLN A 486 4.33 -11.85 -11.72
C GLN A 486 4.48 -12.96 -10.66
N LYS A 487 3.33 -13.50 -10.26
CA LYS A 487 3.24 -14.70 -9.44
C LYS A 487 3.30 -15.96 -10.34
N PRO A 488 3.71 -17.12 -9.81
CA PRO A 488 4.38 -17.33 -8.52
C PRO A 488 5.75 -16.65 -8.50
N LEU A 489 6.21 -16.19 -7.33
CA LEU A 489 7.46 -15.43 -7.23
C LEU A 489 8.69 -16.24 -7.64
N ALA A 490 8.79 -17.49 -7.19
CA ALA A 490 9.88 -18.40 -7.55
C ALA A 490 9.41 -19.87 -7.41
N PRO A 491 10.17 -20.85 -7.93
CA PRO A 491 9.78 -22.27 -7.88
C PRO A 491 9.80 -22.89 -6.48
N ASP A 492 10.58 -22.34 -5.55
CA ASP A 492 10.76 -22.86 -4.19
C ASP A 492 11.08 -21.76 -3.18
N MET A 493 10.89 -22.06 -1.89
CA MET A 493 11.11 -21.12 -0.79
C MET A 493 12.54 -20.59 -0.69
N THR A 494 13.55 -21.38 -1.08
CA THR A 494 14.95 -20.92 -1.01
C THR A 494 15.15 -19.76 -1.97
N GLN A 495 14.65 -19.92 -3.21
CA GLN A 495 14.71 -18.87 -4.23
C GLN A 495 13.82 -17.67 -3.88
N VAL A 496 12.65 -17.86 -3.24
CA VAL A 496 11.82 -16.74 -2.75
C VAL A 496 12.60 -15.90 -1.73
N HIS A 497 13.22 -16.52 -0.72
CA HIS A 497 14.01 -15.80 0.27
C HIS A 497 15.18 -15.05 -0.34
N GLU A 498 15.89 -15.70 -1.28
CA GLU A 498 17.01 -15.07 -1.99
C GLU A 498 16.56 -13.88 -2.84
N LEU A 499 15.42 -13.99 -3.53
CA LEU A 499 14.82 -12.92 -4.32
C LEU A 499 14.47 -11.72 -3.43
N LEU A 500 13.74 -11.95 -2.35
CA LEU A 500 13.33 -10.87 -1.44
C LEU A 500 14.52 -10.26 -0.70
N GLN A 501 15.54 -11.05 -0.35
CA GLN A 501 16.76 -10.53 0.23
C GLN A 501 17.51 -9.60 -0.74
N THR A 502 17.59 -10.00 -2.01
CA THR A 502 18.20 -9.18 -3.07
C THR A 502 17.51 -7.82 -3.19
N VAL A 503 16.17 -7.81 -3.16
CA VAL A 503 15.37 -6.58 -3.21
C VAL A 503 15.65 -5.69 -1.98
N ARG A 504 15.68 -6.27 -0.77
CA ARG A 504 15.96 -5.54 0.47
C ARG A 504 17.37 -4.95 0.48
N ASP A 505 18.37 -5.71 0.07
CA ASP A 505 19.77 -5.27 0.03
C ASP A 505 19.99 -4.12 -0.96
N ALA A 506 19.23 -4.12 -2.06
CA ALA A 506 19.28 -3.05 -3.05
C ALA A 506 18.44 -1.81 -2.67
N GLY A 507 17.53 -1.92 -1.71
CA GLY A 507 16.64 -0.82 -1.29
C GLY A 507 15.66 -0.38 -2.37
N VAL A 508 15.29 -1.26 -3.29
CA VAL A 508 14.40 -0.96 -4.43
C VAL A 508 12.93 -1.24 -4.11
N ARG A 509 12.04 -0.44 -4.71
CA ARG A 509 10.58 -0.60 -4.60
C ARG A 509 10.15 -1.87 -5.36
N PHE A 510 9.51 -2.82 -4.66
CA PHE A 510 9.12 -4.12 -5.23
C PHE A 510 7.68 -4.48 -4.89
N MET A 511 6.90 -4.87 -5.89
CA MET A 511 5.54 -5.37 -5.72
C MET A 511 5.35 -6.71 -6.44
N VAL A 512 4.65 -7.64 -5.79
CA VAL A 512 4.16 -8.84 -6.45
C VAL A 512 2.85 -8.51 -7.15
N HIS A 513 2.73 -8.91 -8.41
CA HIS A 513 1.50 -8.79 -9.21
C HIS A 513 0.46 -9.85 -8.82
N GLU A 514 0.09 -9.85 -7.53
CA GLU A 514 -1.01 -10.63 -6.97
C GLU A 514 -2.31 -9.83 -7.15
N ASN A 515 -3.02 -10.10 -8.24
CA ASN A 515 -4.12 -9.26 -8.72
C ASN A 515 -5.52 -9.70 -8.24
N PHE A 516 -5.67 -10.84 -7.56
CA PHE A 516 -7.00 -11.32 -7.18
C PHE A 516 -7.65 -10.42 -6.13
N ARG A 517 -6.92 -9.98 -5.09
CA ARG A 517 -7.49 -9.04 -4.11
C ARG A 517 -7.96 -7.71 -4.72
N PHE A 518 -7.45 -7.35 -5.91
CA PHE A 518 -7.84 -6.16 -6.66
C PHE A 518 -9.10 -6.35 -7.53
N GLN A 519 -9.69 -7.55 -7.54
CA GLN A 519 -10.96 -7.77 -8.22
C GLN A 519 -12.08 -6.96 -7.54
N PRO A 520 -12.98 -6.32 -8.32
CA PRO A 520 -13.96 -5.39 -7.78
C PRO A 520 -14.88 -5.99 -6.72
N TRP A 521 -15.25 -7.26 -6.83
CA TRP A 521 -16.06 -7.95 -5.81
C TRP A 521 -15.32 -8.09 -4.49
N TYR A 522 -14.03 -8.44 -4.47
CA TYR A 522 -13.30 -8.54 -3.20
C TYR A 522 -13.03 -7.17 -2.59
N ARG A 523 -12.80 -6.14 -3.42
CA ARG A 523 -12.72 -4.75 -2.97
C ARG A 523 -14.03 -4.29 -2.34
N GLU A 524 -15.16 -4.64 -2.95
CA GLU A 524 -16.48 -4.29 -2.43
C GLU A 524 -16.85 -5.10 -1.19
N VAL A 525 -16.57 -6.41 -1.15
CA VAL A 525 -16.74 -7.25 0.06
C VAL A 525 -15.93 -6.69 1.23
N HIS A 526 -14.67 -6.31 1.00
CA HIS A 526 -13.85 -5.66 2.02
C HIS A 526 -14.47 -4.34 2.50
N ARG A 527 -14.94 -3.49 1.57
CA ARG A 527 -15.62 -2.23 1.92
C ARG A 527 -16.87 -2.46 2.77
N LEU A 528 -17.66 -3.49 2.46
CA LEU A 528 -18.87 -3.86 3.21
C LEU A 528 -18.53 -4.41 4.61
N LEU A 529 -17.44 -5.19 4.73
CA LEU A 529 -16.93 -5.67 6.02
C LEU A 529 -16.47 -4.51 6.90
N GLU A 530 -15.69 -3.58 6.35
CA GLU A 530 -15.23 -2.37 7.06
C GLU A 530 -16.39 -1.45 7.48
N ALA A 531 -17.45 -1.39 6.67
CA ALA A 531 -18.68 -0.67 7.01
C ALA A 531 -19.55 -1.37 8.08
N GLY A 532 -19.18 -2.59 8.51
CA GLY A 532 -19.93 -3.36 9.51
C GLY A 532 -21.27 -3.89 9.00
N GLU A 533 -21.44 -4.07 7.69
CA GLU A 533 -22.72 -4.47 7.08
C GLU A 533 -23.25 -5.82 7.58
N ILE A 534 -22.34 -6.70 7.99
CA ILE A 534 -22.65 -8.00 8.60
C ILE A 534 -22.04 -8.14 10.00
N GLY A 535 -21.89 -7.02 10.72
CA GLY A 535 -21.34 -6.96 12.07
C GLY A 535 -19.81 -6.80 12.10
N ASP A 536 -19.24 -6.90 13.30
CA ASP A 536 -17.83 -6.65 13.62
C ASP A 536 -17.01 -7.93 13.85
N ARG A 537 -17.66 -9.10 13.86
CA ARG A 537 -17.00 -10.39 14.10
C ARG A 537 -17.23 -11.34 12.94
N LEU A 538 -16.16 -11.65 12.22
CA LEU A 538 -16.13 -12.68 11.21
C LEU A 538 -16.28 -14.06 11.84
N HIS A 539 -17.19 -14.88 11.31
CA HIS A 539 -17.35 -16.28 11.67
C HIS A 539 -16.63 -17.18 10.67
N THR A 540 -17.00 -17.07 9.39
CA THR A 540 -16.56 -17.99 8.33
C THR A 540 -16.41 -17.29 6.98
N LEU A 541 -15.36 -17.65 6.23
CA LEU A 541 -15.20 -17.40 4.79
C LEU A 541 -15.19 -18.72 4.05
N THR A 542 -16.12 -18.99 3.15
CA THR A 542 -16.13 -20.23 2.35
C THR A 542 -15.99 -19.89 0.89
N PHE A 543 -14.88 -20.32 0.26
CA PHE A 543 -14.64 -20.16 -1.16
C PHE A 543 -14.73 -21.51 -1.87
N ARG A 544 -15.48 -21.54 -2.98
CA ARG A 544 -15.70 -22.74 -3.78
C ARG A 544 -15.31 -22.52 -5.23
N ASN A 545 -14.29 -23.25 -5.71
CA ASN A 545 -13.78 -23.17 -7.09
C ASN A 545 -14.18 -24.42 -7.90
N ARG A 546 -14.81 -24.22 -9.06
CA ARG A 546 -15.24 -25.27 -10.01
C ARG A 546 -15.01 -24.85 -11.47
N ALA A 547 -13.75 -24.52 -11.81
CA ALA A 547 -13.41 -23.95 -13.12
C ALA A 547 -13.64 -24.90 -14.33
N GLY A 548 -13.73 -26.20 -14.10
CA GLY A 548 -14.11 -27.20 -15.12
C GLY A 548 -13.11 -27.44 -16.25
N ASP A 549 -11.91 -26.87 -16.22
CA ASP A 549 -10.93 -26.98 -17.29
C ASP A 549 -9.85 -28.05 -17.08
N GLY A 550 -10.05 -28.90 -16.06
CA GLY A 550 -9.12 -29.93 -15.62
C GLY A 550 -9.49 -31.37 -15.92
N TRP A 551 -10.59 -31.64 -16.63
CA TRP A 551 -11.01 -33.00 -16.98
C TRP A 551 -10.64 -33.37 -18.43
N GLY A 552 -10.53 -34.67 -18.71
CA GLY A 552 -10.18 -35.19 -20.05
C GLY A 552 -8.68 -35.12 -20.39
N ASP A 553 -8.33 -35.63 -21.58
CA ASP A 553 -6.95 -35.70 -22.06
C ASP A 553 -6.39 -34.33 -22.48
N ASP A 554 -7.28 -33.43 -22.92
CA ASP A 554 -6.93 -32.08 -23.37
C ASP A 554 -6.88 -31.03 -22.24
N ALA A 555 -6.95 -31.46 -20.98
CA ALA A 555 -6.96 -30.58 -19.81
C ALA A 555 -5.84 -29.52 -19.89
N TYR A 556 -6.24 -28.25 -19.78
CA TYR A 556 -5.37 -27.05 -19.84
C TYR A 556 -4.65 -26.74 -21.18
N LEU A 557 -4.66 -27.65 -22.17
CA LEU A 557 -3.87 -27.52 -23.41
C LEU A 557 -4.27 -26.31 -24.26
N ALA A 558 -5.55 -25.94 -24.28
CA ALA A 558 -6.03 -24.79 -25.03
C ALA A 558 -5.50 -23.43 -24.53
N ARG A 559 -4.82 -23.38 -23.38
CA ARG A 559 -4.40 -22.14 -22.73
C ARG A 559 -2.95 -22.17 -22.27
N GLN A 560 -2.66 -23.03 -21.29
CA GLN A 560 -1.35 -23.10 -20.63
C GLN A 560 -0.92 -24.57 -20.54
N PRO A 561 -0.37 -25.14 -21.64
CA PRO A 561 -0.03 -26.56 -21.72
C PRO A 561 0.91 -27.06 -20.61
N TYR A 562 1.78 -26.18 -20.11
CA TYR A 562 2.73 -26.53 -19.05
C TYR A 562 2.07 -26.88 -17.71
N PHE A 563 0.78 -26.55 -17.51
CA PHE A 563 0.03 -26.96 -16.32
C PHE A 563 -0.02 -28.48 -16.15
N GLN A 564 -0.05 -29.25 -17.24
CA GLN A 564 -0.05 -30.71 -17.15
C GLN A 564 1.24 -31.27 -16.51
N THR A 565 2.37 -30.55 -16.58
CA THR A 565 3.67 -31.06 -16.11
C THR A 565 4.09 -30.50 -14.75
N MET A 566 3.34 -29.55 -14.18
CA MET A 566 3.63 -28.96 -12.86
C MET A 566 3.42 -29.98 -11.74
N LYS A 567 4.44 -30.19 -10.89
CA LYS A 567 4.39 -31.15 -9.76
C LYS A 567 3.55 -30.67 -8.58
N LYS A 568 3.59 -29.36 -8.32
CA LYS A 568 2.71 -28.61 -7.41
C LYS A 568 1.82 -27.77 -8.33
N PHE A 569 0.50 -27.90 -8.26
CA PHE A 569 -0.39 -27.31 -9.26
C PHE A 569 -1.52 -26.44 -8.69
N LEU A 570 -2.66 -27.01 -8.28
CA LEU A 570 -3.84 -26.21 -7.88
C LEU A 570 -3.52 -25.23 -6.76
N ILE A 571 -2.88 -25.70 -5.68
CA ILE A 571 -2.57 -24.87 -4.51
C ILE A 571 -1.49 -23.84 -4.88
N PHE A 572 -0.49 -24.28 -5.65
CA PHE A 572 0.64 -23.45 -6.08
C PHE A 572 0.24 -22.30 -7.01
N GLU A 573 -0.61 -22.60 -7.99
CA GLU A 573 -0.97 -21.68 -9.06
C GLU A 573 -2.21 -20.85 -8.73
N ALA A 574 -3.31 -21.50 -8.30
CA ALA A 574 -4.61 -20.88 -8.11
C ALA A 574 -4.95 -20.66 -6.64
N GLY A 575 -4.51 -21.56 -5.75
CA GLY A 575 -4.76 -21.48 -4.32
C GLY A 575 -4.12 -20.25 -3.68
N ILE A 576 -2.94 -19.84 -4.17
CA ILE A 576 -2.24 -18.65 -3.66
C ILE A 576 -3.10 -17.38 -3.69
N HIS A 577 -3.88 -17.21 -4.76
CA HIS A 577 -4.80 -16.09 -4.91
C HIS A 577 -5.89 -16.08 -3.83
N THR A 578 -6.42 -17.26 -3.51
CA THR A 578 -7.47 -17.39 -2.49
C THR A 578 -6.90 -17.24 -1.09
N ILE A 579 -5.71 -17.78 -0.82
CA ILE A 579 -4.98 -17.58 0.43
C ILE A 579 -4.78 -16.08 0.67
N ASP A 580 -4.30 -15.38 -0.36
CA ASP A 580 -4.06 -13.95 -0.32
C ASP A 580 -5.34 -13.14 -0.11
N THR A 581 -6.42 -13.52 -0.80
CA THR A 581 -7.75 -12.90 -0.65
C THR A 581 -8.34 -13.16 0.74
N PHE A 582 -8.16 -14.36 1.30
CA PHE A 582 -8.56 -14.66 2.68
C PHE A 582 -7.78 -13.81 3.67
N ARG A 583 -6.48 -13.61 3.46
CA ARG A 583 -5.70 -12.68 4.28
C ARG A 583 -6.20 -11.25 4.20
N TYR A 584 -6.53 -10.80 2.98
CA TYR A 584 -7.07 -9.48 2.74
C TYR A 584 -8.44 -9.25 3.41
N LEU A 585 -9.35 -10.24 3.35
CA LEU A 585 -10.72 -10.10 3.89
C LEU A 585 -10.84 -10.45 5.38
N GLY A 586 -10.12 -11.48 5.84
CA GLY A 586 -10.24 -12.04 7.19
C GLY A 586 -9.10 -11.68 8.14
N GLY A 587 -8.04 -11.02 7.65
CA GLY A 587 -6.82 -10.76 8.39
C GLY A 587 -5.82 -11.91 8.31
N GLU A 588 -4.74 -11.82 9.10
CA GLU A 588 -3.64 -12.78 9.01
C GLU A 588 -4.07 -14.20 9.43
N ILE A 589 -3.56 -15.19 8.69
CA ILE A 589 -3.84 -16.61 8.92
C ILE A 589 -2.84 -17.16 9.92
N ARG A 590 -3.35 -17.69 11.03
CA ARG A 590 -2.57 -18.30 12.11
C ARG A 590 -2.20 -19.75 11.83
N ARG A 591 -3.15 -20.53 11.32
CA ARG A 591 -2.98 -21.96 11.07
C ARG A 591 -3.83 -22.43 9.90
N THR A 592 -3.36 -23.48 9.24
CA THR A 592 -4.08 -24.14 8.15
C THR A 592 -3.96 -25.66 8.25
N TRP A 593 -4.99 -26.35 7.76
CA TRP A 593 -4.96 -27.78 7.49
C TRP A 593 -5.60 -28.03 6.14
N CYS A 594 -4.94 -28.82 5.29
CA CYS A 594 -5.36 -29.05 3.91
C CYS A 594 -5.17 -30.51 3.52
N VAL A 595 -6.18 -31.08 2.85
CA VAL A 595 -6.06 -32.36 2.14
C VAL A 595 -6.11 -32.07 0.65
N HIS A 596 -5.18 -32.65 -0.10
CA HIS A 596 -5.11 -32.42 -1.54
C HIS A 596 -4.88 -33.71 -2.31
N ARG A 597 -5.41 -33.79 -3.53
CA ARG A 597 -5.37 -35.00 -4.36
C ARG A 597 -5.24 -34.64 -5.84
N LYS A 598 -4.72 -35.60 -6.60
CA LYS A 598 -4.79 -35.59 -8.05
C LYS A 598 -5.96 -36.45 -8.51
N LEU A 599 -6.90 -35.87 -9.24
CA LEU A 599 -8.03 -36.54 -9.86
C LEU A 599 -7.73 -36.91 -11.31
N ASN A 600 -7.27 -35.96 -12.13
CA ASN A 600 -6.95 -36.25 -13.53
C ASN A 600 -5.61 -37.02 -13.65
N PRO A 601 -5.58 -38.22 -14.26
CA PRO A 601 -4.34 -38.98 -14.42
C PRO A 601 -3.33 -38.35 -15.40
N VAL A 602 -3.76 -37.44 -16.28
CA VAL A 602 -2.94 -36.83 -17.34
C VAL A 602 -2.01 -35.74 -16.80
N ILE A 603 -2.30 -35.19 -15.63
CA ILE A 603 -1.46 -34.16 -15.00
C ILE A 603 -0.46 -34.73 -14.00
N ALA A 604 0.58 -33.96 -13.67
CA ALA A 604 1.59 -34.32 -12.69
C ALA A 604 1.17 -33.98 -11.24
N GLY A 605 0.65 -32.77 -11.01
CA GLY A 605 0.32 -32.23 -9.69
C GLY A 605 -1.14 -32.44 -9.25
N GLU A 606 -1.46 -31.94 -8.06
CA GLU A 606 -2.81 -31.95 -7.49
C GLU A 606 -3.75 -30.96 -8.19
N ASP A 607 -4.97 -31.37 -8.49
CA ASP A 607 -6.05 -30.55 -9.09
C ASP A 607 -7.27 -30.43 -8.17
N THR A 608 -7.15 -30.88 -6.93
CA THR A 608 -8.18 -30.83 -5.88
C THR A 608 -7.55 -30.56 -4.52
N ALA A 609 -8.15 -29.64 -3.77
CA ALA A 609 -7.75 -29.29 -2.41
C ALA A 609 -8.96 -28.91 -1.55
N LEU A 610 -8.97 -29.36 -0.30
CA LEU A 610 -9.87 -28.90 0.75
C LEU A 610 -9.03 -28.37 1.91
N GLY A 611 -8.99 -27.06 2.07
CA GLY A 611 -8.25 -26.35 3.13
C GLY A 611 -9.17 -25.72 4.17
N ILE A 612 -8.74 -25.74 5.43
CA ILE A 612 -9.35 -25.02 6.55
C ILE A 612 -8.30 -24.07 7.11
N PHE A 613 -8.67 -22.83 7.40
CA PHE A 613 -7.80 -21.78 7.91
C PHE A 613 -8.41 -21.17 9.17
N GLU A 614 -7.57 -20.73 10.10
CA GLU A 614 -7.97 -19.94 11.27
C GLU A 614 -7.23 -18.61 11.24
N PHE A 615 -7.94 -17.51 11.47
CA PHE A 615 -7.38 -16.16 11.50
C PHE A 615 -6.93 -15.76 12.91
N ASP A 616 -5.96 -14.86 13.02
CA ASP A 616 -5.43 -14.37 14.32
C ASP A 616 -6.49 -13.70 15.19
N ARG A 617 -7.47 -13.03 14.58
CA ARG A 617 -8.55 -12.31 15.28
C ARG A 617 -9.77 -13.20 15.58
N GLY A 618 -9.66 -14.51 15.34
CA GLY A 618 -10.77 -15.44 15.36
C GLY A 618 -11.52 -15.49 14.02
N GLY A 619 -12.44 -16.44 13.88
CA GLY A 619 -13.07 -16.77 12.60
C GLY A 619 -12.25 -17.78 11.79
N MET A 620 -12.89 -18.40 10.81
CA MET A 620 -12.29 -19.47 10.01
C MET A 620 -12.49 -19.24 8.51
N ALA A 621 -11.70 -19.91 7.69
CA ALA A 621 -11.98 -20.01 6.27
C ALA A 621 -11.93 -21.44 5.75
N VAL A 622 -12.66 -21.70 4.68
CA VAL A 622 -12.72 -22.98 3.97
C VAL A 622 -12.42 -22.72 2.50
N TYR A 623 -11.39 -23.40 1.99
CA TYR A 623 -11.05 -23.45 0.57
C TYR A 623 -11.48 -24.80 0.02
N ASP A 624 -12.57 -24.85 -0.72
CA ASP A 624 -13.05 -26.05 -1.43
C ASP A 624 -12.83 -25.87 -2.94
N ALA A 625 -11.74 -26.43 -3.45
CA ALA A 625 -11.36 -26.25 -4.84
C ALA A 625 -11.10 -27.57 -5.56
N ASN A 626 -11.68 -27.69 -6.76
CA ASN A 626 -11.19 -28.60 -7.77
C ASN A 626 -11.46 -28.02 -9.15
N ARG A 627 -10.55 -28.30 -10.09
CA ARG A 627 -10.71 -27.88 -11.50
C ARG A 627 -11.29 -28.98 -12.39
N PHE A 628 -11.55 -30.15 -11.82
CA PHE A 628 -12.11 -31.29 -12.54
C PHE A 628 -13.59 -31.09 -12.87
N ASN A 629 -14.39 -30.63 -11.89
CA ASN A 629 -15.82 -30.41 -12.09
C ASN A 629 -16.12 -28.99 -12.57
N GLU A 630 -17.21 -28.87 -13.34
CA GLU A 630 -17.69 -27.62 -13.94
C GLU A 630 -18.69 -26.89 -13.02
N SER A 631 -18.71 -25.56 -13.09
CA SER A 631 -19.80 -24.72 -12.60
C SER A 631 -20.90 -24.58 -13.67
N THR A 632 -22.11 -24.21 -13.25
CA THR A 632 -23.22 -23.86 -14.14
C THR A 632 -23.14 -22.44 -14.70
N ALA A 633 -22.14 -21.65 -14.31
CA ALA A 633 -21.94 -20.28 -14.79
C ALA A 633 -21.54 -20.24 -16.27
N GLU A 634 -21.97 -19.19 -16.98
CA GLU A 634 -21.59 -18.97 -18.39
C GLU A 634 -20.08 -18.78 -18.55
N ASN A 635 -19.45 -18.06 -17.62
CA ASN A 635 -18.00 -17.92 -17.52
C ASN A 635 -17.51 -18.36 -16.13
N PRO A 636 -17.19 -19.65 -15.92
CA PRO A 636 -16.76 -20.18 -14.62
C PRO A 636 -15.38 -19.66 -14.16
N ARG A 637 -14.74 -18.81 -14.98
CA ARG A 637 -13.45 -18.18 -14.71
C ARG A 637 -13.54 -16.67 -14.58
N TYR A 638 -14.74 -16.12 -14.46
CA TYR A 638 -14.89 -14.69 -14.25
C TYR A 638 -14.48 -14.30 -12.82
N THR A 639 -15.13 -14.90 -11.82
CA THR A 639 -14.74 -14.78 -10.40
C THR A 639 -13.85 -15.92 -9.92
N PHE A 640 -13.71 -16.97 -10.74
CA PHE A 640 -13.07 -18.24 -10.39
C PHE A 640 -13.76 -19.00 -9.24
N GLY A 641 -15.00 -18.66 -8.91
CA GLY A 641 -15.78 -19.35 -7.90
C GLY A 641 -16.74 -18.47 -7.12
N GLU A 642 -17.37 -19.09 -6.13
CA GLU A 642 -18.34 -18.47 -5.23
C GLU A 642 -17.67 -18.22 -3.87
N LEU A 643 -18.00 -17.09 -3.23
CA LEU A 643 -17.57 -16.76 -1.86
C LEU A 643 -18.79 -16.54 -0.97
N LEU A 644 -18.81 -17.16 0.21
CA LEU A 644 -19.73 -16.84 1.29
C LEU A 644 -18.94 -16.30 2.49
N VAL A 645 -19.31 -15.11 2.93
CA VAL A 645 -18.75 -14.42 4.10
C VAL A 645 -19.82 -14.35 5.16
N GLU A 646 -19.55 -14.79 6.38
CA GLU A 646 -20.52 -14.82 7.48
C GLU A 646 -19.94 -14.15 8.72
N GLY A 647 -20.76 -13.34 9.37
CA GLY A 647 -20.42 -12.64 10.61
C GLY A 647 -21.58 -12.61 11.59
N ASN A 648 -21.38 -11.96 12.73
CA ASN A 648 -22.38 -11.86 13.80
C ASN A 648 -23.58 -10.96 13.46
N GLY A 649 -23.57 -10.24 12.33
CA GLY A 649 -24.67 -9.42 11.83
C GLY A 649 -25.34 -9.96 10.55
N GLY A 650 -24.80 -11.00 9.91
CA GLY A 650 -25.36 -11.55 8.68
C GLY A 650 -24.35 -12.24 7.78
N SER A 651 -24.63 -12.28 6.47
CA SER A 651 -23.74 -12.84 5.45
C SER A 651 -23.68 -12.02 4.16
N ILE A 652 -22.56 -12.06 3.46
CA ILE A 652 -22.35 -11.55 2.11
C ILE A 652 -22.04 -12.74 1.19
N ARG A 653 -22.69 -12.79 0.03
CA ARG A 653 -22.51 -13.86 -0.95
C ARG A 653 -22.07 -13.29 -2.30
N LEU A 654 -20.99 -13.83 -2.83
CA LEU A 654 -20.48 -13.62 -4.19
C LEU A 654 -20.82 -14.84 -5.04
N TYR A 655 -21.50 -14.59 -6.15
CA TYR A 655 -21.81 -15.61 -7.16
C TYR A 655 -20.82 -15.57 -8.33
N ASP A 656 -20.83 -16.61 -9.15
CA ASP A 656 -19.91 -16.78 -10.29
C ASP A 656 -20.00 -15.69 -11.38
N ASP A 657 -21.13 -14.98 -11.45
CA ASP A 657 -21.37 -13.85 -12.35
C ASP A 657 -20.95 -12.49 -11.75
N ALA A 658 -20.24 -12.54 -10.62
CA ALA A 658 -19.88 -11.40 -9.78
C ALA A 658 -21.07 -10.68 -9.14
N ARG A 659 -22.29 -11.23 -9.12
CA ARG A 659 -23.36 -10.64 -8.29
C ARG A 659 -22.98 -10.75 -6.81
N LEU A 660 -23.25 -9.68 -6.06
CA LEU A 660 -23.15 -9.68 -4.60
C LEU A 660 -24.56 -9.64 -4.00
N ALA A 661 -24.79 -10.43 -2.95
CA ALA A 661 -26.00 -10.38 -2.15
C ALA A 661 -25.65 -10.27 -0.66
N ILE A 662 -26.51 -9.59 0.10
CA ILE A 662 -26.35 -9.38 1.54
C ILE A 662 -27.59 -9.91 2.24
N GLN A 663 -27.40 -10.63 3.33
CA GLN A 663 -28.48 -11.08 4.20
C GLN A 663 -28.14 -10.70 5.64
N ARG A 664 -28.90 -9.78 6.25
CA ARG A 664 -28.78 -9.48 7.67
C ARG A 664 -29.55 -10.50 8.50
N LEU A 665 -29.16 -10.67 9.77
CA LEU A 665 -29.84 -11.62 10.65
C LEU A 665 -31.34 -11.31 10.77
N GLY A 666 -32.19 -12.28 10.45
CA GLY A 666 -33.64 -12.15 10.51
C GLY A 666 -34.27 -11.42 9.32
N GLU A 667 -33.48 -11.02 8.32
CA GLU A 667 -33.93 -10.39 7.08
C GLU A 667 -33.78 -11.36 5.89
N ASP A 668 -34.53 -11.08 4.82
CA ASP A 668 -34.37 -11.78 3.53
C ASP A 668 -33.07 -11.34 2.83
N GLU A 669 -32.48 -12.25 2.05
CA GLU A 669 -31.32 -11.93 1.20
C GLU A 669 -31.72 -10.90 0.14
N ARG A 670 -30.88 -9.88 -0.05
CA ARG A 670 -31.07 -8.82 -1.03
C ARG A 670 -29.85 -8.64 -1.92
N ASP A 671 -30.08 -8.29 -3.18
CA ASP A 671 -28.99 -7.94 -4.09
C ASP A 671 -28.30 -6.65 -3.63
N HIS A 672 -26.98 -6.65 -3.71
CA HIS A 672 -26.13 -5.50 -3.44
C HIS A 672 -25.64 -4.88 -4.76
N PRO A 673 -26.12 -3.68 -5.12
CA PRO A 673 -25.75 -3.05 -6.37
C PRO A 673 -24.33 -2.48 -6.29
N TYR A 674 -23.47 -2.97 -7.19
CA TYR A 674 -22.15 -2.43 -7.46
C TYR A 674 -21.77 -2.74 -8.92
N SER A 675 -20.67 -2.15 -9.42
CA SER A 675 -20.25 -2.29 -10.81
C SER A 675 -18.97 -3.14 -10.91
N PRO A 676 -19.07 -4.46 -11.21
CA PRO A 676 -17.88 -5.30 -11.32
C PRO A 676 -17.06 -5.05 -12.58
N GLY A 677 -17.64 -4.48 -13.64
CA GLY A 677 -16.98 -4.21 -14.92
C GLY A 677 -16.61 -5.48 -15.69
N THR A 678 -16.74 -5.50 -17.02
CA THR A 678 -16.44 -6.70 -17.83
C THR A 678 -15.18 -6.58 -18.68
N HIS A 679 -14.46 -5.46 -18.55
CA HIS A 679 -13.22 -5.22 -19.29
C HIS A 679 -12.07 -6.05 -18.72
N GLY A 680 -11.15 -6.45 -19.59
CA GLY A 680 -9.92 -7.12 -19.20
C GLY A 680 -10.13 -8.44 -18.45
N PHE A 681 -9.18 -8.76 -17.59
CA PHE A 681 -9.18 -9.99 -16.80
C PHE A 681 -9.88 -9.77 -15.46
N ALA A 682 -10.90 -10.59 -15.18
CA ALA A 682 -11.60 -10.69 -13.89
C ALA A 682 -11.99 -9.33 -13.27
N GLY A 683 -12.81 -8.55 -13.98
CA GLY A 683 -13.25 -7.23 -13.51
C GLY A 683 -12.14 -6.18 -13.56
N ASP A 684 -11.29 -6.25 -14.59
CA ASP A 684 -10.18 -5.35 -14.82
C ASP A 684 -9.16 -5.27 -13.66
N CYS A 685 -8.97 -6.38 -12.94
CA CYS A 685 -8.13 -6.38 -11.74
C CYS A 685 -6.64 -6.17 -12.05
N VAL A 686 -6.20 -6.46 -13.27
CA VAL A 686 -4.83 -6.15 -13.74
C VAL A 686 -4.61 -4.64 -13.77
N PHE A 687 -5.54 -3.87 -14.34
CA PHE A 687 -5.47 -2.41 -14.31
C PHE A 687 -5.50 -1.87 -12.88
N ALA A 688 -6.37 -2.38 -12.02
CA ALA A 688 -6.43 -1.94 -10.63
C ALA A 688 -5.10 -2.21 -9.88
N THR A 689 -4.49 -3.37 -10.11
CA THR A 689 -3.19 -3.76 -9.51
C THR A 689 -2.05 -2.87 -10.00
N GLN A 690 -1.99 -2.65 -11.31
CA GLN A 690 -0.98 -1.79 -11.94
C GLN A 690 -1.14 -0.32 -11.57
N LYS A 691 -2.39 0.16 -11.47
CA LYS A 691 -2.68 1.52 -11.03
C LYS A 691 -2.26 1.71 -9.57
N HIS A 692 -2.51 0.74 -8.70
CA HIS A 692 -2.01 0.73 -7.32
C HIS A 692 -0.48 0.81 -7.26
N PHE A 693 0.22 0.06 -8.11
CA PHE A 693 1.67 0.13 -8.21
C PHE A 693 2.15 1.53 -8.62
N VAL A 694 1.57 2.13 -9.65
CA VAL A 694 1.93 3.48 -10.11
C VAL A 694 1.64 4.54 -9.06
N ASP A 695 0.48 4.47 -8.41
CA ASP A 695 0.12 5.37 -7.33
C ASP A 695 1.08 5.25 -6.15
N GLY A 696 1.47 4.02 -5.81
CA GLY A 696 2.48 3.77 -4.77
C GLY A 696 3.85 4.36 -5.10
N LEU A 697 4.28 4.32 -6.36
CA LEU A 697 5.53 4.95 -6.80
C LEU A 697 5.45 6.49 -6.77
N LEU A 698 4.39 7.06 -7.34
CA LEU A 698 4.23 8.52 -7.45
C LEU A 698 3.99 9.21 -6.10
N GLN A 699 3.32 8.52 -5.17
CA GLN A 699 2.90 9.06 -3.86
C GLN A 699 3.78 8.57 -2.71
N ASP A 700 4.80 7.76 -3.00
CA ASP A 700 5.65 7.07 -2.02
C ASP A 700 4.84 6.31 -0.95
N GLN A 701 3.77 5.62 -1.35
CA GLN A 701 2.92 4.80 -0.47
C GLN A 701 3.35 3.33 -0.49
N PRO A 702 3.19 2.56 0.60
CA PRO A 702 3.46 1.12 0.63
C PRO A 702 2.61 0.34 -0.39
N PHE A 703 3.15 -0.77 -0.90
CA PHE A 703 2.39 -1.68 -1.76
C PHE A 703 1.63 -2.70 -0.92
N GLU A 704 0.35 -2.97 -1.23
CA GLU A 704 -0.45 -3.96 -0.48
C GLU A 704 0.12 -5.39 -0.59
N THR A 705 0.78 -5.66 -1.72
CA THR A 705 1.40 -6.94 -2.08
C THR A 705 2.91 -6.74 -2.28
N ASP A 706 3.56 -6.00 -1.38
CA ASP A 706 5.02 -6.00 -1.31
C ASP A 706 5.57 -7.41 -1.01
N GLY A 707 6.89 -7.56 -1.14
CA GLY A 707 7.54 -8.85 -0.99
C GLY A 707 7.33 -9.50 0.38
N ASP A 708 7.39 -8.72 1.46
CA ASP A 708 7.28 -9.22 2.84
C ASP A 708 5.83 -9.58 3.18
N SER A 709 4.86 -8.78 2.72
CA SER A 709 3.43 -9.07 2.80
C SER A 709 3.07 -10.34 2.03
N TYR A 710 3.61 -10.53 0.83
CA TYR A 710 3.32 -11.70 0.01
C TYR A 710 4.00 -12.98 0.51
N LEU A 711 5.17 -12.87 1.15
CA LEU A 711 5.86 -14.00 1.77
C LEU A 711 4.96 -14.75 2.77
N LYS A 712 4.10 -14.02 3.49
CA LYS A 712 3.09 -14.61 4.38
C LYS A 712 2.07 -15.49 3.64
N SER A 713 1.62 -15.08 2.44
CA SER A 713 0.75 -15.90 1.59
C SER A 713 1.47 -17.18 1.12
N ILE A 714 2.74 -17.08 0.76
CA ILE A 714 3.56 -18.24 0.35
C ILE A 714 3.81 -19.19 1.54
N ALA A 715 4.03 -18.68 2.75
CA ALA A 715 4.19 -19.50 3.94
C ALA A 715 2.94 -20.37 4.22
N VAL A 716 1.74 -19.79 4.07
CA VAL A 716 0.47 -20.54 4.19
C VAL A 716 0.33 -21.57 3.07
N GLN A 717 0.72 -21.23 1.84
CA GLN A 717 0.72 -22.16 0.71
C GLN A 717 1.60 -23.38 0.98
N GLU A 718 2.82 -23.19 1.47
CA GLU A 718 3.70 -24.30 1.84
C GLU A 718 3.10 -25.12 2.98
N ALA A 719 2.55 -24.47 4.01
CA ALA A 719 1.87 -25.17 5.10
C ALA A 719 0.73 -26.08 4.61
N MET A 720 -0.04 -25.66 3.59
CA MET A 720 -1.08 -26.51 2.99
C MET A 720 -0.49 -27.79 2.36
N TYR A 721 0.64 -27.71 1.65
CA TYR A 721 1.29 -28.89 1.06
C TYR A 721 1.86 -29.86 2.10
N HIS A 722 2.22 -29.37 3.28
CA HIS A 722 2.79 -30.18 4.37
C HIS A 722 1.73 -30.73 5.33
N SER A 723 0.55 -30.10 5.41
CA SER A 723 -0.47 -30.44 6.41
C SER A 723 -1.13 -31.82 6.28
N ASP A 724 -1.14 -32.43 5.09
CA ASP A 724 -1.68 -33.79 4.86
C ASP A 724 -0.65 -34.90 5.12
N ARG A 725 0.62 -34.54 5.33
CA ARG A 725 1.74 -35.50 5.34
C ARG A 725 2.40 -35.54 6.70
N MET A 726 1.76 -36.21 7.65
CA MET A 726 2.47 -36.66 8.85
C MET A 726 3.10 -38.02 8.55
N ASN A 727 4.32 -38.05 7.98
CA ASN A 727 5.05 -39.31 7.89
C ASN A 727 5.58 -39.71 9.27
N VAL A 728 4.77 -40.45 10.02
CA VAL A 728 5.10 -40.96 11.35
C VAL A 728 5.85 -42.29 11.24
N ILE A 729 7.10 -42.30 11.68
CA ILE A 729 7.90 -43.52 11.78
C ILE A 729 7.89 -43.97 13.24
N ASP A 730 7.37 -45.17 13.48
CA ASP A 730 7.45 -45.81 14.79
C ASP A 730 8.86 -46.33 15.06
N LEU A 731 9.49 -45.79 16.10
CA LEU A 731 10.83 -46.18 16.55
C LEU A 731 10.80 -47.17 17.70
N THR A 732 9.61 -47.64 18.09
CA THR A 732 9.43 -48.53 19.23
C THR A 732 9.73 -49.98 18.85
N LEU A 733 10.49 -50.67 19.68
CA LEU A 733 10.63 -52.11 19.64
C LEU A 733 9.31 -52.79 20.01
N THR A 734 8.82 -53.66 19.13
CA THR A 734 7.67 -54.52 19.45
C THR A 734 8.04 -55.48 20.59
N LEU A 735 7.40 -55.33 21.75
CA LEU A 735 7.56 -56.25 22.87
C LEU A 735 7.03 -57.65 22.53
N LYS A 736 7.85 -58.67 22.74
CA LYS A 736 7.52 -60.09 22.55
C LYS A 736 7.80 -60.86 23.84
N HIS A 737 6.95 -61.83 24.15
CA HIS A 737 7.20 -62.78 25.23
C HIS A 737 8.54 -63.48 25.01
N GLY A 738 9.35 -63.58 26.07
CA GLY A 738 10.70 -64.15 26.02
C GLY A 738 11.80 -63.13 25.67
N MET A 739 11.45 -61.87 25.38
CA MET A 739 12.44 -60.79 25.40
C MET A 739 12.91 -60.55 26.84
N ARG A 740 14.13 -60.04 27.01
CA ARG A 740 14.68 -59.72 28.33
C ARG A 740 13.73 -58.80 29.10
N GLY A 741 13.26 -59.28 30.26
CA GLY A 741 12.36 -58.52 31.12
C GLY A 741 10.92 -58.43 30.62
N VAL A 742 10.50 -59.28 29.67
CA VAL A 742 9.16 -59.25 29.06
C VAL A 742 8.52 -60.65 29.11
N GLU A 743 7.48 -60.79 29.94
CA GLU A 743 6.72 -62.03 30.07
C GLU A 743 5.22 -61.77 29.91
N PHE A 744 4.53 -62.60 29.13
CA PHE A 744 3.09 -62.48 28.87
C PHE A 744 2.37 -63.71 29.39
N GLU A 745 1.31 -63.49 30.16
CA GLU A 745 0.48 -64.56 30.72
C GLU A 745 -0.97 -64.38 30.24
N THR A 746 -1.56 -65.42 29.63
CA THR A 746 -2.96 -65.36 29.21
C THR A 746 -3.87 -65.34 30.42
N LYS A 747 -4.69 -64.28 30.57
CA LYS A 747 -5.63 -64.14 31.69
C LYS A 747 -7.04 -64.58 31.32
N TYR A 748 -7.52 -64.17 30.15
CA TYR A 748 -8.85 -64.51 29.63
C TYR A 748 -8.78 -64.82 28.14
N THR A 749 -9.69 -65.68 27.68
CA THR A 749 -9.80 -66.10 26.28
C THR A 749 -11.22 -65.90 25.76
N VAL A 750 -11.36 -65.59 24.46
CA VAL A 750 -12.68 -65.43 23.83
C VAL A 750 -13.53 -66.70 23.97
N ALA A 751 -12.93 -67.88 23.85
CA ALA A 751 -13.65 -69.15 23.90
C ALA A 751 -14.33 -69.40 25.26
N GLU A 752 -13.69 -69.00 26.36
CA GLU A 752 -14.20 -69.27 27.71
C GLU A 752 -14.90 -68.05 28.33
N HIS A 753 -14.45 -66.84 28.01
CA HIS A 753 -14.83 -65.61 28.70
C HIS A 753 -15.53 -64.58 27.81
N GLY A 754 -15.54 -64.79 26.48
CA GLY A 754 -16.12 -63.86 25.50
C GLY A 754 -15.19 -62.71 25.06
N TRP A 755 -13.97 -62.61 25.61
CA TRP A 755 -12.95 -61.61 25.26
C TRP A 755 -11.54 -62.11 25.61
N ASN A 756 -10.50 -61.53 24.99
CA ASN A 756 -9.11 -61.88 25.27
C ASN A 756 -8.47 -60.84 26.22
N ALA A 757 -7.70 -61.32 27.19
CA ALA A 757 -6.87 -60.47 28.04
C ALA A 757 -5.56 -61.18 28.40
N ARG A 758 -4.49 -60.42 28.58
CA ARG A 758 -3.18 -60.90 29.02
C ARG A 758 -2.65 -60.04 30.16
N THR A 759 -2.02 -60.66 31.14
CA THR A 759 -1.16 -59.98 32.11
C THR A 759 0.20 -59.77 31.46
N LEU A 760 0.74 -58.56 31.57
CA LEU A 760 2.06 -58.21 31.09
C LEU A 760 2.98 -58.00 32.29
N HIS A 761 4.05 -58.79 32.38
CA HIS A 761 5.10 -58.64 33.38
C HIS A 761 6.29 -57.96 32.69
N LEU A 762 6.52 -56.69 33.00
CA LEU A 762 7.49 -55.83 32.32
C LEU A 762 8.53 -55.30 33.30
N TYR A 763 9.80 -55.48 32.99
CA TYR A 763 10.93 -54.78 33.64
C TYR A 763 10.94 -53.31 33.19
N SER A 764 11.18 -52.36 34.10
CA SER A 764 11.07 -50.91 33.81
C SER A 764 11.95 -50.45 32.64
N HIS A 765 13.11 -51.08 32.46
CA HIS A 765 14.06 -50.80 31.38
C HIS A 765 14.07 -51.90 30.29
N CYS A 766 12.88 -52.38 29.90
CA CYS A 766 12.73 -53.39 28.84
C CYS A 766 12.32 -52.78 27.50
N GLY A 767 12.81 -53.37 26.40
CA GLY A 767 12.51 -52.89 25.05
C GLY A 767 12.97 -51.45 24.83
N THR A 768 12.17 -50.67 24.10
CA THR A 768 12.35 -49.22 24.03
C THR A 768 11.84 -48.58 25.31
N HIS A 769 12.70 -47.86 26.02
CA HIS A 769 12.37 -47.32 27.33
C HIS A 769 13.05 -45.96 27.56
N MET A 770 12.55 -45.27 28.58
CA MET A 770 13.06 -43.98 29.03
C MET A 770 13.49 -44.09 30.49
N ASP A 771 14.67 -43.53 30.78
CA ASP A 771 15.21 -43.46 32.12
C ASP A 771 14.77 -42.19 32.84
N SER A 772 14.66 -42.26 34.16
CA SER A 772 14.47 -41.09 35.02
C SER A 772 15.69 -40.82 35.90
N PRO A 773 15.90 -39.59 36.39
CA PRO A 773 17.05 -39.25 37.23
C PRO A 773 17.25 -40.13 38.47
N VAL A 774 16.16 -40.65 39.08
CA VAL A 774 16.26 -41.53 40.25
C VAL A 774 16.92 -42.88 39.93
N HIS A 775 16.95 -43.31 38.67
CA HIS A 775 17.51 -44.60 38.25
C HIS A 775 18.98 -44.79 38.67
N PHE A 776 19.78 -43.72 38.62
CA PHE A 776 21.20 -43.70 38.98
C PHE A 776 21.52 -42.74 40.15
N ASP A 777 20.51 -42.30 40.90
CA ASP A 777 20.64 -41.32 41.98
C ASP A 777 21.21 -39.96 41.50
N ALA A 778 20.92 -39.63 40.23
CA ALA A 778 21.35 -38.38 39.58
C ALA A 778 20.42 -37.19 39.93
N GLY A 779 19.26 -37.47 40.53
CA GLY A 779 18.27 -36.51 40.99
C GLY A 779 17.02 -37.20 41.56
N GLU A 780 16.11 -36.43 42.14
CA GLU A 780 14.90 -36.98 42.81
C GLU A 780 13.69 -37.20 41.87
N GLN A 781 13.78 -36.77 40.62
CA GLN A 781 12.65 -36.83 39.68
C GLN A 781 12.40 -38.27 39.20
N THR A 782 11.13 -38.69 39.25
CA THR A 782 10.66 -40.01 38.81
C THR A 782 9.98 -39.93 37.44
N ILE A 783 9.85 -41.07 36.74
CA ILE A 783 9.35 -41.12 35.35
C ILE A 783 7.95 -40.49 35.16
N ASP A 784 7.07 -40.59 36.16
CA ASP A 784 5.71 -40.01 36.12
C ASP A 784 5.65 -38.49 36.31
N GLN A 785 6.77 -37.89 36.73
CA GLN A 785 6.93 -36.45 36.96
C GLN A 785 7.57 -35.73 35.76
N ILE A 786 8.07 -36.47 34.76
CA ILE A 786 8.63 -35.88 33.54
C ILE A 786 7.50 -35.30 32.69
N SER A 787 7.66 -34.05 32.24
CA SER A 787 6.67 -33.37 31.41
C SER A 787 6.67 -33.94 30.00
N LEU A 788 5.49 -34.17 29.43
CA LEU A 788 5.39 -34.58 28.02
C LEU A 788 5.94 -33.53 27.04
N ASN A 789 6.01 -32.25 27.45
CA ASN A 789 6.64 -31.20 26.65
C ASN A 789 8.17 -31.38 26.56
N ASP A 790 8.77 -32.08 27.52
CA ASP A 790 10.21 -32.40 27.51
C ASP A 790 10.47 -33.67 26.69
N CYS A 791 9.48 -34.56 26.61
CA CYS A 791 9.49 -35.81 25.84
C CYS A 791 9.33 -35.64 24.32
N ILE A 792 9.10 -34.44 23.82
CA ILE A 792 8.87 -34.15 22.39
C ILE A 792 9.74 -32.95 21.98
N GLY A 793 10.46 -33.06 20.88
CA GLY A 793 11.31 -31.98 20.40
C GLY A 793 11.97 -32.25 19.05
N ARG A 794 12.54 -31.19 18.47
CA ARG A 794 13.33 -31.28 17.24
C ARG A 794 14.55 -32.16 17.46
N ALA A 795 14.84 -33.05 16.53
CA ALA A 795 15.89 -34.05 16.65
C ALA A 795 16.79 -34.11 15.41
N TRP A 796 18.08 -34.30 15.64
CA TRP A 796 19.06 -34.56 14.61
C TRP A 796 19.45 -36.04 14.58
N VAL A 797 19.46 -36.64 13.39
CA VAL A 797 19.88 -38.03 13.20
C VAL A 797 21.36 -38.06 12.81
N VAL A 798 22.16 -38.77 13.57
CA VAL A 798 23.59 -38.99 13.31
C VAL A 798 23.77 -40.41 12.78
N ASP A 799 24.17 -40.53 11.51
CA ASP A 799 24.47 -41.83 10.91
C ASP A 799 25.85 -42.34 11.34
N LEU A 800 25.84 -43.40 12.15
CA LEU A 800 26.99 -44.10 12.72
C LEU A 800 27.01 -45.57 12.29
N THR A 801 26.36 -45.92 11.18
CA THR A 801 26.28 -47.32 10.70
C THR A 801 27.65 -47.91 10.31
N ASP A 802 28.67 -47.07 10.15
CA ASP A 802 30.06 -47.46 9.90
C ASP A 802 30.88 -47.74 11.17
N ILE A 803 30.32 -47.49 12.36
CA ILE A 803 31.03 -47.68 13.61
C ILE A 803 31.21 -49.16 13.96
N LYS A 804 32.41 -49.53 14.42
CA LYS A 804 32.71 -50.92 14.80
C LYS A 804 32.17 -51.24 16.20
N PRO A 805 31.78 -52.50 16.47
CA PRO A 805 31.39 -52.94 17.80
C PRO A 805 32.38 -52.51 18.88
N LYS A 806 31.88 -52.13 20.06
CA LYS A 806 32.64 -51.64 21.22
C LYS A 806 33.48 -50.36 21.02
N THR A 807 33.39 -49.69 19.88
CA THR A 807 34.07 -48.40 19.67
C THR A 807 33.30 -47.29 20.39
N PRO A 808 33.93 -46.51 21.27
CA PRO A 808 33.26 -45.37 21.90
C PRO A 808 32.89 -44.27 20.87
N ILE A 809 31.67 -43.76 20.95
CA ILE A 809 31.17 -42.67 20.11
C ILE A 809 31.59 -41.34 20.74
N THR A 810 32.54 -40.65 20.10
CA THR A 810 33.05 -39.31 20.46
C THR A 810 32.38 -38.17 19.68
N VAL A 811 32.64 -36.91 20.07
CA VAL A 811 32.13 -35.70 19.40
C VAL A 811 32.51 -35.65 17.91
N SER A 812 33.72 -36.09 17.57
CA SER A 812 34.19 -36.15 16.18
C SER A 812 33.32 -37.00 15.25
N HIS A 813 32.55 -37.96 15.77
CA HIS A 813 31.62 -38.76 14.98
C HIS A 813 30.32 -38.03 14.62
N LEU A 814 30.01 -36.89 15.26
CA LEU A 814 28.86 -36.06 14.90
C LEU A 814 29.03 -35.40 13.52
N ARG A 815 30.27 -35.30 13.02
CA ARG A 815 30.61 -34.76 11.69
C ARG A 815 29.95 -33.38 11.47
N LYS A 816 29.15 -33.24 10.41
CA LYS A 816 28.47 -31.97 10.05
C LYS A 816 27.29 -31.64 10.97
N THR A 817 26.85 -32.57 11.82
CA THR A 817 25.72 -32.36 12.73
C THR A 817 26.14 -31.54 13.94
N GLU A 818 27.42 -31.61 14.36
CA GLU A 818 27.97 -30.87 15.51
C GLU A 818 27.65 -29.38 15.47
N SER A 819 27.86 -28.73 14.31
CA SER A 819 27.64 -27.30 14.13
C SER A 819 26.16 -26.91 13.97
N LYS A 820 25.24 -27.88 13.88
CA LYS A 820 23.81 -27.66 13.59
C LYS A 820 22.89 -27.85 14.78
N VAL A 821 23.27 -28.70 15.74
CA VAL A 821 22.51 -28.93 16.96
C VAL A 821 22.41 -27.63 17.73
N GLU A 822 21.23 -27.24 18.19
CA GLU A 822 20.99 -26.08 19.06
C GLU A 822 20.50 -26.51 20.45
N SER A 823 20.46 -25.57 21.40
CA SER A 823 19.95 -25.85 22.75
C SER A 823 18.46 -26.22 22.68
N GLY A 824 18.07 -27.32 23.32
CA GLY A 824 16.73 -27.88 23.28
C GLY A 824 16.51 -28.98 22.24
N ASP A 825 17.45 -29.19 21.32
CA ASP A 825 17.38 -30.27 20.34
C ASP A 825 17.63 -31.64 20.98
N ALA A 826 17.17 -32.69 20.31
CA ALA A 826 17.48 -34.08 20.58
C ALA A 826 18.52 -34.65 19.60
N LEU A 827 19.21 -35.70 20.02
CA LEU A 827 20.19 -36.43 19.20
C LEU A 827 19.79 -37.91 19.09
N LEU A 828 19.59 -38.38 17.86
CA LEU A 828 19.32 -39.79 17.56
C LEU A 828 20.56 -40.43 16.94
N LEU A 829 21.15 -41.41 17.63
CA LEU A 829 22.37 -42.09 17.21
C LEU A 829 22.03 -43.38 16.44
N ARG A 830 22.04 -43.29 15.11
CA ARG A 830 21.76 -44.41 14.21
C ARG A 830 23.02 -45.25 14.00
N THR A 831 23.15 -46.32 14.76
CA THR A 831 24.29 -47.25 14.73
C THR A 831 24.02 -48.51 13.92
N GLY A 832 22.75 -48.77 13.57
CA GLY A 832 22.28 -50.04 13.01
C GLY A 832 22.10 -51.15 14.05
N TRP A 833 22.27 -50.84 15.34
CA TRP A 833 22.36 -51.86 16.39
C TRP A 833 21.04 -52.62 16.64
N SER A 834 19.91 -52.00 16.30
CA SER A 834 18.58 -52.60 16.42
C SER A 834 18.44 -53.91 15.61
N GLN A 835 19.24 -54.10 14.56
CA GLN A 835 19.29 -55.32 13.75
C GLN A 835 19.84 -56.54 14.50
N HIS A 836 20.42 -56.35 15.69
CA HIS A 836 21.04 -57.42 16.46
C HIS A 836 20.17 -57.95 17.60
N ILE A 837 18.95 -57.45 17.76
CA ILE A 837 18.09 -57.75 18.91
C ILE A 837 17.80 -59.24 19.10
N ASP A 838 17.71 -60.02 18.01
CA ASP A 838 17.47 -61.47 18.06
C ASP A 838 18.72 -62.27 18.51
N ARG A 839 19.85 -61.60 18.78
CA ARG A 839 21.08 -62.16 19.36
C ARG A 839 21.35 -61.50 20.71
N PRO A 840 20.66 -61.89 21.79
CA PRO A 840 20.59 -61.12 23.04
C PRO A 840 21.96 -60.83 23.68
N ASP A 841 22.86 -61.82 23.74
CA ASP A 841 24.21 -61.64 24.30
C ASP A 841 25.04 -60.67 23.45
N TYR A 842 24.92 -60.76 22.12
CA TYR A 842 25.63 -59.86 21.21
C TYR A 842 25.06 -58.43 21.27
N TYR A 843 23.73 -58.30 21.26
CA TYR A 843 23.02 -57.02 21.37
C TYR A 843 23.39 -56.28 22.65
N ARG A 844 23.50 -57.01 23.76
CA ARG A 844 23.85 -56.45 25.07
C ARG A 844 25.33 -56.15 25.24
N ASP A 845 26.23 -57.01 24.79
CA ASP A 845 27.63 -56.95 25.26
C ASP A 845 28.62 -56.35 24.26
N HIS A 846 28.17 -56.00 23.04
CA HIS A 846 29.07 -55.58 21.95
C HIS A 846 28.74 -54.23 21.33
N PHE A 847 27.73 -53.52 21.83
CA PHE A 847 27.29 -52.25 21.25
C PHE A 847 28.36 -51.14 21.38
N PRO A 848 28.34 -50.14 20.49
CA PRO A 848 29.18 -48.96 20.63
C PRO A 848 28.61 -48.01 21.72
N PRO A 849 29.28 -47.81 22.87
CA PRO A 849 28.83 -46.89 23.89
C PRO A 849 29.18 -45.44 23.51
N ILE A 850 28.52 -44.44 24.10
CA ILE A 850 28.98 -43.05 24.00
C ILE A 850 30.21 -42.81 24.89
N SER A 851 31.09 -41.90 24.49
CA SER A 851 32.19 -41.47 25.36
C SER A 851 31.71 -40.45 26.39
N ARG A 852 32.44 -40.34 27.51
CA ARG A 852 32.24 -39.26 28.49
C ARG A 852 32.35 -37.87 27.84
N GLU A 853 33.31 -37.69 26.93
CA GLU A 853 33.50 -36.46 26.15
C GLU A 853 32.21 -36.07 25.39
N LEU A 854 31.55 -37.05 24.73
CA LEU A 854 30.31 -36.79 24.01
C LEU A 854 29.16 -36.43 24.98
N ALA A 855 29.06 -37.12 26.12
CA ALA A 855 28.06 -36.79 27.14
C ALA A 855 28.24 -35.36 27.68
N GLU A 856 29.47 -34.96 28.02
CA GLU A 856 29.79 -33.60 28.48
C GLU A 856 29.51 -32.55 27.39
N TRP A 857 29.79 -32.87 26.12
CA TRP A 857 29.47 -32.00 24.99
C TRP A 857 27.95 -31.78 24.85
N MET A 858 27.14 -32.84 25.00
CA MET A 858 25.67 -32.74 24.95
C MET A 858 25.14 -31.81 26.05
N VAL A 859 25.69 -31.91 27.26
CA VAL A 859 25.36 -31.01 28.38
C VAL A 859 25.73 -29.57 28.06
N GLN A 860 26.93 -29.31 27.56
CA GLN A 860 27.39 -27.96 27.19
C GLN A 860 26.56 -27.35 26.06
N ARG A 861 26.08 -28.16 25.11
CA ARG A 861 25.25 -27.70 23.99
C ARG A 861 23.79 -27.50 24.37
N GLY A 862 23.36 -28.00 25.53
CA GLY A 862 21.97 -27.94 25.99
C GLY A 862 21.06 -28.93 25.27
N VAL A 863 21.57 -30.12 24.91
CA VAL A 863 20.76 -31.19 24.31
C VAL A 863 19.69 -31.64 25.29
N ARG A 864 18.44 -31.76 24.83
CA ARG A 864 17.30 -32.14 25.67
C ARG A 864 17.13 -33.64 25.80
N MET A 865 17.32 -34.37 24.69
CA MET A 865 17.14 -35.83 24.66
C MET A 865 18.24 -36.51 23.86
N VAL A 866 18.62 -37.71 24.27
CA VAL A 866 19.48 -38.61 23.49
C VAL A 866 18.76 -39.93 23.28
N GLY A 867 18.66 -40.36 22.02
CA GLY A 867 18.03 -41.60 21.60
C GLY A 867 19.04 -42.54 20.97
N VAL A 868 19.09 -43.79 21.42
CA VAL A 868 20.05 -44.80 20.94
C VAL A 868 19.36 -46.13 20.60
N GLU A 869 19.86 -46.84 19.57
CA GLU A 869 19.40 -48.20 19.23
C GLU A 869 19.90 -49.31 20.17
N PRO A 870 21.13 -49.23 20.73
CA PRO A 870 21.61 -50.13 21.77
C PRO A 870 20.69 -50.20 23.00
N PRO A 871 20.81 -51.27 23.81
CA PRO A 871 20.06 -51.41 25.05
C PRO A 871 20.59 -50.52 26.18
N SER A 872 21.71 -49.81 25.97
CA SER A 872 22.11 -48.70 26.81
C SER A 872 23.01 -47.69 26.10
N VAL A 873 23.07 -46.45 26.57
CA VAL A 873 24.02 -45.41 26.12
C VAL A 873 25.47 -45.73 26.49
N ALA A 874 25.71 -46.53 27.54
CA ALA A 874 27.03 -46.82 28.08
C ALA A 874 27.25 -48.31 28.32
N ASP A 875 28.51 -48.79 28.28
CA ASP A 875 28.81 -50.22 28.38
C ASP A 875 28.33 -50.82 29.70
N VAL A 876 27.32 -51.68 29.63
CA VAL A 876 26.68 -52.33 30.79
C VAL A 876 27.58 -53.34 31.51
N ASN A 877 28.72 -53.69 30.92
CA ASN A 877 29.73 -54.54 31.54
C ASN A 877 30.77 -53.75 32.34
N ASP A 878 30.77 -52.41 32.23
CA ASP A 878 31.60 -51.50 33.02
C ASP A 878 30.72 -50.64 33.93
N LEU A 879 30.57 -51.08 35.18
CA LEU A 879 29.73 -50.41 36.17
C LEU A 879 30.16 -48.95 36.43
N ALA A 880 31.45 -48.65 36.35
CA ALA A 880 31.93 -47.29 36.56
C ALA A 880 31.52 -46.39 35.39
N ALA A 881 31.72 -46.86 34.15
CA ALA A 881 31.38 -46.11 32.95
C ALA A 881 29.88 -45.89 32.80
N VAL A 882 29.05 -46.92 33.03
CA VAL A 882 27.59 -46.80 32.93
C VAL A 882 27.05 -45.82 33.98
N THR A 883 27.51 -45.91 35.22
CA THR A 883 27.08 -45.02 36.31
C THR A 883 27.52 -43.58 36.03
N GLU A 884 28.74 -43.38 35.55
CA GLU A 884 29.27 -42.05 35.26
C GLU A 884 28.50 -41.36 34.12
N ILE A 885 28.30 -42.04 33.00
CA ILE A 885 27.62 -41.44 31.83
C ILE A 885 26.17 -41.09 32.14
N HIS A 886 25.43 -41.97 32.82
CA HIS A 886 24.04 -41.68 33.19
C HIS A 886 23.95 -40.51 34.17
N ASN A 887 24.85 -40.42 35.16
CA ASN A 887 24.90 -39.28 36.08
C ASN A 887 25.18 -37.95 35.36
N VAL A 888 26.08 -37.93 34.37
CA VAL A 888 26.37 -36.73 33.58
C VAL A 888 25.14 -36.27 32.80
N LEU A 889 24.45 -37.19 32.13
CA LEU A 889 23.30 -36.87 31.28
C LEU A 889 22.05 -36.54 32.13
N LEU A 890 21.62 -37.46 32.98
CA LEU A 890 20.41 -37.32 33.80
C LEU A 890 20.55 -36.17 34.83
N GLY A 891 21.74 -35.98 35.41
CA GLY A 891 22.02 -34.90 36.35
C GLY A 891 21.95 -33.51 35.70
N ALA A 892 22.12 -33.43 34.38
CA ALA A 892 21.92 -32.22 33.59
C ALA A 892 20.49 -32.08 33.02
N GLY A 893 19.59 -33.03 33.32
CA GLY A 893 18.22 -33.05 32.83
C GLY A 893 18.06 -33.55 31.39
N ILE A 894 19.07 -34.23 30.83
CA ILE A 894 18.97 -34.84 29.49
C ILE A 894 18.19 -36.15 29.59
N ILE A 895 17.11 -36.26 28.84
CA ILE A 895 16.29 -37.48 28.79
C ILE A 895 17.02 -38.53 27.95
N ILE A 896 17.16 -39.73 28.50
CA ILE A 896 17.76 -40.87 27.82
C ILE A 896 16.65 -41.79 27.32
N VAL A 897 16.70 -42.14 26.04
CA VAL A 897 15.80 -43.10 25.40
C VAL A 897 16.61 -44.21 24.75
N GLU A 898 16.46 -45.43 25.25
CA GLU A 898 17.29 -46.56 24.87
C GLU A 898 16.46 -47.63 24.14
N GLY A 899 17.14 -48.49 23.38
CA GLY A 899 16.50 -49.57 22.64
C GLY A 899 15.58 -49.08 21.51
N LEU A 900 15.95 -48.01 20.80
CA LEU A 900 15.19 -47.59 19.62
C LEU A 900 15.37 -48.58 18.45
N ALA A 901 14.39 -48.58 17.54
CA ALA A 901 14.41 -49.37 16.31
C ALA A 901 14.03 -48.53 15.10
N ASN A 902 14.22 -49.07 13.90
CA ASN A 902 13.77 -48.48 12.64
C ASN A 902 14.38 -47.11 12.29
N LEU A 903 15.50 -46.71 12.91
CA LEU A 903 16.17 -45.44 12.58
C LEU A 903 16.65 -45.40 11.11
N ASP A 904 16.80 -46.54 10.45
CA ASP A 904 17.12 -46.68 9.02
C ASP A 904 15.98 -46.28 8.08
N ARG A 905 14.76 -46.17 8.61
CA ARG A 905 13.58 -45.68 7.86
C ARG A 905 13.53 -44.16 7.78
N ILE A 906 14.26 -43.45 8.65
CA ILE A 906 14.35 -42.00 8.64
C ILE A 906 15.20 -41.56 7.43
N ARG A 907 14.61 -40.67 6.61
CA ARG A 907 15.15 -40.04 5.41
C ARG A 907 15.48 -38.56 5.62
N ASN A 908 14.74 -37.86 6.50
CA ASN A 908 14.89 -36.43 6.74
C ASN A 908 15.50 -36.14 8.12
N SER A 909 16.43 -35.18 8.18
CA SER A 909 17.00 -34.64 9.43
C SER A 909 17.26 -33.14 9.23
N PRO A 910 16.81 -32.26 10.14
CA PRO A 910 16.15 -32.57 11.42
C PRO A 910 14.72 -33.09 11.24
N CYS A 911 14.16 -33.68 12.30
CA CYS A 911 12.79 -34.19 12.36
C CYS A 911 12.18 -33.94 13.75
N LEU A 912 10.88 -34.17 13.97
CA LEU A 912 10.31 -34.13 15.32
C LEU A 912 10.40 -35.52 15.94
N PHE A 913 11.02 -35.65 17.10
CA PHE A 913 11.09 -36.88 17.88
C PHE A 913 10.21 -36.79 19.11
N GLY A 914 9.46 -37.87 19.39
CA GLY A 914 8.70 -38.02 20.62
C GLY A 914 8.96 -39.38 21.27
N ALA A 915 9.16 -39.40 22.58
CA ALA A 915 9.28 -40.62 23.39
C ALA A 915 8.36 -40.56 24.60
N LEU A 916 7.26 -41.31 24.58
CA LEU A 916 6.19 -41.21 25.56
C LEU A 916 6.21 -42.42 26.51
N PRO A 917 6.75 -42.29 27.74
CA PRO A 917 6.83 -43.40 28.69
C PRO A 917 5.47 -43.78 29.26
N LEU A 918 5.33 -45.04 29.70
CA LEU A 918 4.24 -45.40 30.60
C LEU A 918 4.34 -44.55 31.87
N LYS A 919 3.22 -43.94 32.28
CA LYS A 919 3.15 -43.12 33.49
C LYS A 919 3.10 -44.00 34.75
N VAL A 920 4.26 -44.49 35.18
CA VAL A 920 4.41 -45.36 36.35
C VAL A 920 4.75 -44.52 37.57
N ALA A 921 3.86 -44.50 38.56
CA ALA A 921 4.04 -43.73 39.79
C ALA A 921 5.34 -44.12 40.52
N ALA A 922 6.19 -43.12 40.80
CA ALA A 922 7.50 -43.30 41.44
C ALA A 922 8.43 -44.30 40.71
N GLY A 923 8.29 -44.41 39.38
CA GLY A 923 9.12 -45.30 38.56
C GLY A 923 10.54 -44.76 38.34
N ASP A 924 11.51 -45.67 38.31
CA ASP A 924 12.92 -45.44 37.96
C ASP A 924 13.14 -45.32 36.45
N GLY A 925 12.28 -45.95 35.68
CA GLY A 925 12.16 -45.81 34.24
C GLY A 925 10.87 -46.45 33.78
N ALA A 926 10.59 -46.39 32.48
CA ALA A 926 9.47 -47.12 31.92
C ALA A 926 9.64 -47.42 30.42
N PRO A 927 9.04 -48.52 29.92
CA PRO A 927 8.86 -48.70 28.49
C PRO A 927 8.11 -47.50 27.89
N CYS A 928 8.50 -47.07 26.70
CA CYS A 928 7.93 -45.90 26.04
C CYS A 928 7.55 -46.18 24.59
N ARG A 929 6.55 -45.43 24.09
CA ARG A 929 6.29 -45.34 22.65
C ARG A 929 7.15 -44.24 22.06
N ALA A 930 8.06 -44.60 21.16
CA ALA A 930 8.95 -43.67 20.48
C ALA A 930 8.55 -43.53 19.00
N PHE A 931 8.56 -42.31 18.48
CA PHE A 931 8.24 -42.03 17.08
C PHE A 931 8.98 -40.80 16.55
N VAL A 932 9.08 -40.72 15.22
CA VAL A 932 9.56 -39.53 14.49
C VAL A 932 8.50 -39.07 13.50
N ILE A 933 8.39 -37.75 13.31
CA ILE A 933 7.64 -37.12 12.22
C ILE A 933 8.63 -36.43 11.29
N GLU A 934 8.75 -36.92 10.05
CA GLU A 934 9.79 -36.48 9.12
C GLU A 934 9.50 -35.16 8.40
N ASP A 935 8.23 -34.87 8.16
CA ASP A 935 7.77 -33.68 7.43
C ASP A 935 7.41 -32.53 8.38
N TRP A 936 8.04 -32.53 9.57
CA TRP A 936 7.86 -31.48 10.57
C TRP A 936 8.50 -30.18 10.09
N ASN A 937 7.70 -29.14 9.93
CA ASN A 937 8.17 -27.80 9.61
C ASN A 937 8.16 -26.95 10.88
N ASP A 938 9.33 -26.50 11.33
CA ASP A 938 9.46 -25.60 12.49
C ASP A 938 8.68 -24.28 12.29
N ALA A 939 8.40 -23.88 11.04
CA ALA A 939 7.63 -22.68 10.71
C ALA A 939 6.11 -22.79 10.98
N ALA A 940 5.61 -23.98 11.36
CA ALA A 940 4.19 -24.21 11.62
C ALA A 940 3.74 -23.91 13.07
N LEU A 941 4.63 -23.39 13.93
CA LEU A 941 4.35 -23.02 15.32
C LEU A 941 4.23 -21.51 15.54
#